data_AF-F2BBY4-F1
#
_entry.id   AF-F2BBY4-F1
#
_cell.length_a   1.000
_cell.length_b   1.000
_cell.length_c   1.000
_cell.angle_alpha   90.00
_cell.angle_beta   90.00
_cell.angle_gamma   90.00
#
_symmetry.space_group_name_H-M   'P 1'
#
loop_
_entity.id
_entity.type
_entity.pdbx_description
1 polymer ?
#
loop_
_entity_poly.entity_id
_entity_poly.type
_entity_poly.pdbx_seq_one_letter_code
_entity_poly.pdbx_strand_id
1 'polypeptide(L)'
;MDGTEQAITVWRGYAGANNRNYVDPNIISSVYVEKGPSFNRGIKSGIGGSVAMKTIDADDIVPEGQKYGLEVKVETSNNSIKQRKNVYEDSVDYRTLPEPAYATGGIWRAMLDGSDRVDQRFSGRNKFFKDKAYRIAAATKQDNFDAMLAYAYRSKGNYFSGKKGAERYGYIGPWTQETLDKLKRLQEEAAARGEKFWGSENMLGSPNIARVGLFFHPGGEVSNTSLETESWIGKTTFRLPHRQTLKLGLRRTNTTFGDVMPSRIIGPISSKAEDLNKIAEWLRSWVKQNSANIDYTFKPENSRWIDFTATLWTTRTKSKTNTAGGAPGDTLYEDNEFQRRYDSEIGLWQSLMQQWPYLSPSERQDLIDAGYSPDKKPKVDPTTPNTDGRFNTVQGQAYYAKNDRNGFTFSNRMKLHPKLDLTVMGDYQYEKLRSRDEYSDEPRWMGMDKYKDEITNNTIRANYELSRFGYPRNGRRHEANLGFNFHFKPTNWLDLTAGVRYTHFSINDDGRVAKEGLTVFGYPIPINRGQGIVFTRIVTPEEYAVYKAAKAVSDETLDEMWKRQEFVRAETIKEQQKFLKLNDQGVPYLVYDSRFINPQTKDNPDFSKFAYHYTEPYDKPLPPVLYWDKDSSGRLKLENHPMLNNQHKDILDATAENPAYDPNDPNSPKTAKKYIVTDKFENINNASQAELNRIRHQKGGGWAPAFSATINLTDHTRVYLRYTETLRYPSIFEGTYGFSNFDGGFNRAG
;
A
#
# COMPACT_ATOMS: atom_id res chain seq x y z
N MET A 1 -5.23 -20.97 13.38
CA MET A 1 -6.54 -21.57 13.73
C MET A 1 -6.39 -23.08 13.63
N ASP A 2 -6.49 -23.82 14.74
CA ASP A 2 -6.20 -25.27 14.79
C ASP A 2 -4.81 -25.61 14.19
N GLY A 3 -3.77 -24.86 14.58
CA GLY A 3 -2.42 -25.04 14.04
C GLY A 3 -2.19 -24.54 12.59
N THR A 4 -3.25 -24.23 11.84
CA THR A 4 -3.17 -23.72 10.45
C THR A 4 -3.04 -22.18 10.40
N GLU A 5 -2.33 -21.66 9.39
CA GLU A 5 -2.22 -20.21 9.16
C GLU A 5 -3.21 -19.71 8.10
N GLN A 6 -4.03 -18.72 8.50
CA GLN A 6 -5.19 -18.22 7.76
C GLN A 6 -5.00 -16.84 7.14
N ALA A 7 -3.81 -16.27 7.33
CA ALA A 7 -3.58 -14.88 7.06
C ALA A 7 -3.44 -14.60 5.57
N ILE A 8 -4.02 -13.50 5.11
CA ILE A 8 -3.78 -12.97 3.77
C ILE A 8 -3.19 -11.57 3.88
N THR A 9 -2.09 -11.33 3.18
CA THR A 9 -1.52 -9.99 3.07
C THR A 9 -2.26 -9.25 1.95
N VAL A 10 -2.89 -8.14 2.31
CA VAL A 10 -3.66 -7.29 1.40
C VAL A 10 -2.93 -5.95 1.31
N TRP A 11 -2.57 -5.52 0.09
CA TRP A 11 -1.98 -4.21 -0.13
C TRP A 11 -3.03 -3.10 0.06
N ARG A 12 -2.63 -1.93 0.57
CA ARG A 12 -3.55 -0.84 0.94
C ARG A 12 -3.12 0.52 0.36
N GLY A 13 -2.49 0.55 -0.81
CA GLY A 13 -2.02 1.81 -1.35
C GLY A 13 -0.74 2.29 -0.65
N TYR A 14 -0.62 3.62 -0.57
CA TYR A 14 0.35 4.31 0.28
C TYR A 14 0.18 4.01 1.78
N ALA A 15 -0.96 3.45 2.21
CA ALA A 15 -1.17 3.00 3.60
C ALA A 15 -0.48 1.67 3.92
N GLY A 16 0.37 1.17 3.02
CA GLY A 16 1.21 -0.02 3.23
C GLY A 16 0.48 -1.32 2.93
N ALA A 17 0.67 -2.31 3.81
CA ALA A 17 0.02 -3.62 3.70
C ALA A 17 -0.65 -3.98 5.02
N ASN A 18 -1.75 -4.72 4.93
CA ASN A 18 -2.50 -5.19 6.08
C ASN A 18 -2.65 -6.71 6.02
N ASN A 19 -2.33 -7.39 7.12
CA ASN A 19 -2.54 -8.83 7.24
C ASN A 19 -3.93 -9.09 7.81
N ARG A 20 -4.80 -9.72 7.01
CA ARG A 20 -6.20 -9.96 7.37
C ARG A 20 -6.48 -11.45 7.59
N ASN A 21 -7.37 -11.74 8.54
CA ASN A 21 -7.94 -13.06 8.74
C ASN A 21 -9.46 -12.95 8.65
N TYR A 22 -10.09 -13.78 7.82
CA TYR A 22 -11.54 -13.84 7.69
C TYR A 22 -12.02 -15.11 8.36
N VAL A 23 -12.57 -14.97 9.57
CA VAL A 23 -12.97 -16.08 10.44
C VAL A 23 -14.34 -15.77 11.01
N ASP A 24 -15.28 -16.73 10.89
CA ASP A 24 -16.59 -16.59 11.53
C ASP A 24 -16.46 -16.92 13.03
N PRO A 25 -16.82 -16.01 13.95
CA PRO A 25 -16.79 -16.32 15.38
C PRO A 25 -17.71 -17.49 15.77
N ASN A 26 -18.74 -17.82 14.98
CA ASN A 26 -19.63 -18.95 15.29
C ASN A 26 -18.95 -20.33 15.20
N ILE A 27 -17.77 -20.45 14.61
CA ILE A 27 -17.02 -21.71 14.57
C ILE A 27 -15.87 -21.76 15.58
N ILE A 28 -15.70 -20.73 16.42
CA ILE A 28 -14.64 -20.64 17.43
C ILE A 28 -15.14 -21.15 18.78
N SER A 29 -14.38 -22.05 19.40
CA SER A 29 -14.58 -22.50 20.79
C SER A 29 -13.75 -21.65 21.75
N SER A 30 -12.49 -21.39 21.43
CA SER A 30 -11.60 -20.61 22.30
C SER A 30 -10.55 -19.80 21.53
N VAL A 31 -10.10 -18.71 22.15
CA VAL A 31 -9.01 -17.86 21.68
C VAL A 31 -7.94 -17.80 22.76
N TYR A 32 -6.72 -18.10 22.38
CA TYR A 32 -5.53 -18.01 23.22
C TYR A 32 -4.63 -16.90 22.72
N VAL A 33 -4.14 -16.05 23.63
CA VAL A 33 -3.27 -14.92 23.31
C VAL A 33 -1.98 -15.05 24.10
N GLU A 34 -0.86 -15.11 23.39
CA GLU A 34 0.49 -15.01 23.94
C GLU A 34 1.04 -13.63 23.61
N LYS A 35 1.59 -12.91 24.59
CA LYS A 35 2.25 -11.62 24.39
C LYS A 35 3.75 -11.83 24.23
N GLY A 36 4.33 -11.26 23.17
CA GLY A 36 5.77 -11.37 22.87
C GLY A 36 6.22 -12.76 22.40
N PRO A 37 7.51 -12.89 22.01
CA PRO A 37 8.05 -14.12 21.45
C PRO A 37 8.01 -15.24 22.49
N SER A 38 7.51 -16.43 22.14
CA SER A 38 7.43 -17.57 23.06
C SER A 38 7.97 -18.87 22.48
N PHE A 39 8.41 -19.72 23.41
CA PHE A 39 8.84 -21.10 23.17
C PHE A 39 7.78 -22.09 23.69
N ASN A 40 6.53 -21.63 23.77
CA ASN A 40 5.42 -22.45 24.25
C ASN A 40 5.14 -23.57 23.25
N ARG A 41 5.03 -24.78 23.78
CA ARG A 41 4.65 -25.96 23.01
C ARG A 41 3.28 -25.74 22.38
N GLY A 42 3.17 -25.90 21.07
CA GLY A 42 1.90 -25.85 20.33
C GLY A 42 1.51 -24.48 19.77
N ILE A 43 2.34 -23.44 19.93
CA ILE A 43 2.03 -22.10 19.43
C ILE A 43 3.22 -21.52 18.68
N LYS A 44 3.01 -21.19 17.40
CA LYS A 44 3.94 -20.40 16.62
C LYS A 44 3.78 -18.93 17.03
N SER A 45 4.77 -18.41 17.77
CA SER A 45 4.80 -17.02 18.23
C SER A 45 5.77 -16.17 17.40
N GLY A 46 5.37 -14.92 17.12
CA GLY A 46 6.19 -13.90 16.46
C GLY A 46 6.62 -12.79 17.44
N ILE A 47 7.17 -11.70 16.89
CA ILE A 47 7.80 -10.62 17.68
C ILE A 47 6.81 -9.96 18.64
N GLY A 48 5.61 -9.63 18.16
CA GLY A 48 4.54 -9.06 18.98
C GLY A 48 3.77 -10.10 19.81
N GLY A 49 4.08 -11.39 19.68
CA GLY A 49 3.31 -12.50 20.23
C GLY A 49 2.48 -13.26 19.19
N SER A 50 1.42 -13.93 19.64
CA SER A 50 0.55 -14.74 18.79
C SER A 50 -0.86 -14.85 19.32
N VAL A 51 -1.81 -14.96 18.40
CA VAL A 51 -3.20 -15.32 18.68
C VAL A 51 -3.47 -16.68 18.05
N ALA A 52 -3.74 -17.68 18.88
CA ALA A 52 -4.16 -19.00 18.45
C ALA A 52 -5.66 -19.16 18.68
N MET A 53 -6.39 -19.62 17.67
CA MET A 53 -7.83 -19.88 17.76
C MET A 53 -8.07 -21.38 17.62
N LYS A 54 -8.93 -21.93 18.47
CA LYS A 54 -9.41 -23.31 18.39
C LYS A 54 -10.86 -23.29 17.92
N THR A 55 -11.16 -24.07 16.89
CA THR A 55 -12.54 -24.27 16.45
C THR A 55 -13.29 -25.21 17.37
N ILE A 56 -14.62 -25.12 17.34
CA ILE A 56 -15.50 -26.09 18.01
C ILE A 56 -15.13 -27.54 17.70
N ASP A 57 -15.40 -28.43 18.65
CA ASP A 57 -15.11 -29.86 18.62
C ASP A 57 -16.30 -30.69 19.11
N ALA A 58 -16.19 -32.02 19.07
CA ALA A 58 -17.22 -32.89 19.61
C ALA A 58 -17.50 -32.62 21.10
N ASP A 59 -16.47 -32.30 21.88
CA ASP A 59 -16.58 -31.96 23.31
C ASP A 59 -17.38 -30.67 23.57
N ASP A 60 -17.46 -29.76 22.59
CA ASP A 60 -18.24 -28.53 22.72
C ASP A 60 -19.74 -28.76 22.43
N ILE A 61 -20.11 -29.91 21.84
CA ILE A 61 -21.47 -30.20 21.35
C ILE A 61 -22.13 -31.35 22.12
N VAL A 62 -21.36 -32.37 22.52
CA VAL A 62 -21.88 -33.55 23.23
C VAL A 62 -21.76 -33.33 24.74
N PRO A 63 -22.88 -33.26 25.49
CA PRO A 63 -22.84 -33.14 26.95
C PRO A 63 -22.09 -34.29 27.62
N GLU A 64 -21.56 -34.04 28.81
CA GLU A 64 -20.89 -35.06 29.60
C GLU A 64 -21.81 -36.27 29.85
N GLY A 65 -21.26 -37.49 29.71
CA GLY A 65 -22.02 -38.74 29.83
C GLY A 65 -22.88 -39.13 28.62
N GLN A 66 -23.02 -38.28 27.60
CA GLN A 66 -23.80 -38.57 26.40
C GLN A 66 -22.92 -39.02 25.22
N LYS A 67 -23.53 -39.75 24.26
CA LYS A 67 -22.86 -40.22 23.03
C LYS A 67 -23.14 -39.37 21.79
N TYR A 68 -24.18 -38.53 21.85
CA TYR A 68 -24.62 -37.70 20.73
C TYR A 68 -25.01 -36.31 21.23
N GLY A 69 -24.83 -35.31 20.38
CA GLY A 69 -25.20 -33.92 20.65
C GLY A 69 -25.60 -33.20 19.37
N LEU A 70 -26.58 -32.32 19.50
CA LEU A 70 -27.03 -31.40 18.45
C LEU A 70 -27.12 -30.01 19.07
N GLU A 71 -26.58 -29.01 18.38
CA GLU A 71 -26.65 -27.63 18.82
C GLU A 71 -27.06 -26.71 17.66
N VAL A 72 -27.99 -25.81 17.96
CA VAL A 72 -28.43 -24.74 17.05
C VAL A 72 -28.24 -23.41 17.74
N LYS A 73 -27.46 -22.52 17.12
CA LYS A 73 -27.26 -21.15 17.58
C LYS A 73 -27.83 -20.18 16.56
N VAL A 74 -28.59 -19.19 17.00
CA VAL A 74 -29.16 -18.13 16.15
C VAL A 74 -28.83 -16.77 16.73
N GLU A 75 -28.38 -15.85 15.89
CA GLU A 75 -28.07 -14.46 16.21
C GLU A 75 -28.82 -13.54 15.24
N THR A 76 -29.32 -12.41 15.74
CA THR A 76 -30.03 -11.40 14.95
C THR A 76 -29.65 -10.00 15.41
N SER A 77 -29.57 -9.04 14.49
CA SER A 77 -29.28 -7.64 14.80
C SER A 77 -30.09 -6.68 13.94
N ASN A 78 -30.14 -5.41 14.34
CA ASN A 78 -30.85 -4.35 13.62
C ASN A 78 -29.98 -3.11 13.34
N ASN A 79 -28.71 -3.07 13.75
CA ASN A 79 -27.82 -1.92 13.53
C ASN A 79 -27.11 -1.97 12.16
N SER A 80 -27.85 -2.27 11.11
CA SER A 80 -27.35 -2.21 9.73
C SER A 80 -28.47 -1.92 8.74
N ILE A 81 -28.14 -1.75 7.46
CA ILE A 81 -29.08 -1.57 6.37
C ILE A 81 -28.57 -2.28 5.12
N LYS A 82 -29.47 -2.79 4.27
CA LYS A 82 -29.09 -3.45 3.01
C LYS A 82 -28.17 -2.55 2.17
N GLN A 83 -27.08 -3.13 1.68
CA GLN A 83 -26.09 -2.46 0.83
C GLN A 83 -26.71 -1.93 -0.48
N ARG A 84 -26.11 -0.88 -1.05
CA ARG A 84 -26.50 -0.34 -2.37
C ARG A 84 -25.93 -1.21 -3.50
N LYS A 85 -26.47 -1.06 -4.70
CA LYS A 85 -25.84 -1.58 -5.93
C LYS A 85 -24.69 -0.63 -6.28
N ASN A 86 -23.56 -1.18 -6.74
CA ASN A 86 -22.50 -0.35 -7.32
C ASN A 86 -23.00 0.40 -8.56
N VAL A 87 -22.46 1.59 -8.81
CA VAL A 87 -22.89 2.47 -9.91
C VAL A 87 -22.18 2.19 -11.24
N TYR A 88 -21.08 1.44 -11.21
CA TYR A 88 -20.24 1.22 -12.38
C TYR A 88 -20.66 -0.01 -13.17
N GLU A 89 -20.67 0.14 -14.49
CA GLU A 89 -20.91 -0.95 -15.43
C GLU A 89 -19.60 -1.70 -15.72
N ASP A 90 -19.71 -3.02 -15.92
CA ASP A 90 -18.59 -3.92 -16.18
C ASP A 90 -18.72 -4.49 -17.60
N SER A 91 -17.61 -4.53 -18.34
CA SER A 91 -17.53 -5.09 -19.69
C SER A 91 -18.42 -4.38 -20.74
N VAL A 92 -18.56 -3.06 -20.64
CA VAL A 92 -19.28 -2.23 -21.63
C VAL A 92 -18.34 -1.26 -22.33
N ASP A 93 -18.58 -0.93 -23.60
CA ASP A 93 -17.78 0.08 -24.31
C ASP A 93 -17.89 1.43 -23.61
N TYR A 94 -16.77 1.92 -23.06
CA TYR A 94 -16.79 3.11 -22.19
C TYR A 94 -17.31 4.36 -22.93
N ARG A 95 -17.18 4.40 -24.25
CA ARG A 95 -17.60 5.52 -25.12
C ARG A 95 -19.12 5.64 -25.22
N THR A 96 -19.85 4.62 -24.78
CA THR A 96 -21.31 4.60 -24.70
C THR A 96 -21.87 5.04 -23.34
N LEU A 97 -20.99 5.26 -22.36
CA LEU A 97 -21.40 5.69 -21.02
C LEU A 97 -21.88 7.16 -21.01
N PRO A 98 -22.71 7.57 -20.05
CA PRO A 98 -23.12 8.97 -19.90
C PRO A 98 -21.96 9.95 -19.69
N GLU A 99 -20.91 9.48 -18.99
CA GLU A 99 -19.68 10.22 -18.70
C GLU A 99 -18.43 9.37 -19.05
N PRO A 100 -18.08 9.21 -20.35
CA PRO A 100 -16.97 8.38 -20.79
C PRO A 100 -15.61 8.79 -20.20
N ALA A 101 -15.40 10.10 -19.98
CA ALA A 101 -14.16 10.62 -19.44
C ALA A 101 -13.78 10.00 -18.08
N TYR A 102 -14.77 9.67 -17.23
CA TYR A 102 -14.49 9.03 -15.95
C TYR A 102 -13.86 7.64 -16.12
N ALA A 103 -14.28 6.86 -17.12
CA ALA A 103 -13.71 5.53 -17.37
C ALA A 103 -12.24 5.55 -17.79
N THR A 104 -11.74 6.69 -18.27
CA THR A 104 -10.34 6.88 -18.67
C THR A 104 -9.48 7.50 -17.56
N GLY A 105 -10.08 7.91 -16.45
CA GLY A 105 -9.38 8.66 -15.39
C GLY A 105 -8.33 7.86 -14.61
N GLY A 106 -8.33 6.53 -14.70
CA GLY A 106 -7.35 5.65 -14.05
C GLY A 106 -7.16 5.94 -12.55
N ILE A 107 -5.93 6.21 -12.12
CA ILE A 107 -5.68 6.56 -10.70
C ILE A 107 -6.37 7.87 -10.31
N TRP A 108 -6.51 8.81 -11.24
CA TRP A 108 -7.09 10.13 -10.99
C TRP A 108 -8.62 10.14 -10.99
N ARG A 109 -9.27 9.09 -11.50
CA ARG A 109 -10.73 8.97 -11.49
C ARG A 109 -11.30 9.20 -10.09
N ALA A 110 -10.69 8.63 -9.05
CA ALA A 110 -11.17 8.82 -7.69
C ALA A 110 -11.13 10.28 -7.20
N MET A 111 -10.43 11.20 -7.88
CA MET A 111 -10.46 12.63 -7.55
C MET A 111 -11.48 13.41 -8.38
N LEU A 112 -11.84 12.89 -9.55
CA LEU A 112 -12.62 13.61 -10.57
C LEU A 112 -14.06 13.09 -10.69
N ASP A 113 -14.30 11.84 -10.28
CA ASP A 113 -15.58 11.14 -10.38
C ASP A 113 -16.29 11.13 -9.02
N GLY A 114 -17.32 11.98 -8.90
CA GLY A 114 -18.24 12.01 -7.76
C GLY A 114 -19.41 11.03 -7.88
N SER A 115 -19.58 10.32 -9.00
CA SER A 115 -20.79 9.53 -9.27
C SER A 115 -20.97 8.32 -8.34
N ASP A 116 -19.90 7.82 -7.74
CA ASP A 116 -19.96 6.74 -6.74
C ASP A 116 -20.11 7.25 -5.30
N ARG A 117 -20.12 8.57 -5.07
CA ARG A 117 -20.23 9.18 -3.74
C ARG A 117 -21.67 9.16 -3.26
N VAL A 118 -21.99 8.20 -2.41
CA VAL A 118 -23.38 8.03 -1.92
C VAL A 118 -23.65 8.82 -0.64
N ASP A 119 -24.84 9.42 -0.56
CA ASP A 119 -25.34 10.04 0.66
C ASP A 119 -25.51 9.01 1.78
N GLN A 120 -25.06 9.37 2.99
CA GLN A 120 -25.22 8.53 4.17
C GLN A 120 -26.71 8.43 4.55
N ARG A 121 -27.19 7.21 4.84
CA ARG A 121 -28.52 7.01 5.43
C ARG A 121 -28.43 7.16 6.94
N PHE A 122 -29.40 7.84 7.55
CA PHE A 122 -29.51 7.98 9.02
C PHE A 122 -30.71 7.21 9.60
N SER A 123 -31.54 6.64 8.72
CA SER A 123 -32.76 5.89 9.03
C SER A 123 -32.84 4.62 8.16
N GLY A 124 -33.92 3.84 8.29
CA GLY A 124 -34.14 2.64 7.48
C GLY A 124 -33.38 1.40 7.96
N ARG A 125 -32.96 1.37 9.23
CA ARG A 125 -32.32 0.22 9.86
C ARG A 125 -33.10 -1.07 9.63
N ASN A 126 -32.36 -2.15 9.42
CA ASN A 126 -32.86 -3.49 9.23
C ASN A 126 -33.75 -3.91 10.41
N LYS A 127 -34.86 -4.61 10.11
CA LYS A 127 -35.65 -5.30 11.13
C LYS A 127 -34.91 -6.56 11.60
N PHE A 128 -35.29 -7.10 12.76
CA PHE A 128 -34.79 -8.40 13.22
C PHE A 128 -34.92 -9.46 12.11
N PHE A 129 -33.94 -10.34 12.01
CA PHE A 129 -33.75 -11.42 11.02
C PHE A 129 -33.35 -10.98 9.61
N LYS A 130 -33.26 -9.67 9.33
CA LYS A 130 -32.62 -9.18 8.10
C LYS A 130 -31.09 -9.22 8.20
N ASP A 131 -30.56 -8.94 9.39
CA ASP A 131 -29.21 -9.40 9.77
C ASP A 131 -29.34 -10.66 10.59
N LYS A 132 -28.68 -11.71 10.14
CA LYS A 132 -28.80 -13.03 10.75
C LYS A 132 -27.47 -13.74 10.74
N ALA A 133 -27.22 -14.49 11.79
CA ALA A 133 -26.22 -15.53 11.77
C ALA A 133 -26.80 -16.77 12.44
N TYR A 134 -26.41 -17.95 11.98
CA TYR A 134 -26.78 -19.19 12.64
C TYR A 134 -25.68 -20.23 12.49
N ARG A 135 -25.66 -21.18 13.44
CA ARG A 135 -24.85 -22.39 13.42
C ARG A 135 -25.77 -23.57 13.66
N ILE A 136 -25.54 -24.66 12.92
CA ILE A 136 -26.05 -25.98 13.23
C ILE A 136 -24.85 -26.91 13.35
N ALA A 137 -24.72 -27.61 14.47
CA ALA A 137 -23.61 -28.53 14.74
C ALA A 137 -24.15 -29.85 15.30
N ALA A 138 -23.64 -30.96 14.80
CA ALA A 138 -23.94 -32.30 15.29
C ALA A 138 -22.65 -33.04 15.57
N ALA A 139 -22.61 -33.79 16.67
CA ALA A 139 -21.43 -34.54 17.08
C ALA A 139 -21.79 -35.87 17.73
N THR A 140 -20.83 -36.79 17.72
CA THR A 140 -20.89 -38.05 18.44
C THR A 140 -19.56 -38.36 19.11
N LYS A 141 -19.65 -39.01 20.27
CA LYS A 141 -18.53 -39.55 21.03
C LYS A 141 -18.73 -41.04 21.23
N GLN A 142 -17.86 -41.85 20.63
CA GLN A 142 -17.84 -43.31 20.74
C GLN A 142 -16.55 -43.75 21.44
N ASP A 143 -16.43 -45.02 21.79
CA ASP A 143 -15.27 -45.49 22.57
C ASP A 143 -13.94 -45.27 21.83
N ASN A 144 -13.92 -45.55 20.53
CA ASN A 144 -12.74 -45.47 19.67
C ASN A 144 -12.67 -44.22 18.77
N PHE A 145 -13.75 -43.46 18.60
CA PHE A 145 -13.70 -42.22 17.82
C PHE A 145 -14.72 -41.15 18.25
N ASP A 146 -14.40 -39.89 17.97
CA ASP A 146 -15.35 -38.78 17.96
C ASP A 146 -15.52 -38.26 16.53
N ALA A 147 -16.70 -37.79 16.20
CA ALA A 147 -16.93 -37.07 14.94
C ALA A 147 -17.82 -35.86 15.17
N MET A 148 -17.58 -34.80 14.43
CA MET A 148 -18.39 -33.58 14.46
C MET A 148 -18.47 -32.95 13.07
N LEU A 149 -19.65 -32.42 12.74
CA LEU A 149 -19.91 -31.61 11.57
C LEU A 149 -20.67 -30.35 12.00
N ALA A 150 -20.26 -29.20 11.52
CA ALA A 150 -21.01 -27.97 11.71
C ALA A 150 -21.02 -27.08 10.46
N TYR A 151 -22.14 -26.37 10.30
CA TYR A 151 -22.36 -25.34 9.31
C TYR A 151 -22.69 -24.03 10.01
N ALA A 152 -22.05 -22.94 9.59
CA ALA A 152 -22.32 -21.59 10.06
C ALA A 152 -22.55 -20.64 8.88
N TYR A 153 -23.55 -19.78 9.02
CA TYR A 153 -23.87 -18.72 8.05
C TYR A 153 -24.01 -17.40 8.79
N ARG A 154 -23.53 -16.31 8.20
CA ARG A 154 -23.69 -14.94 8.69
C ARG A 154 -23.94 -14.00 7.52
N SER A 155 -24.94 -13.13 7.63
CA SER A 155 -25.24 -12.07 6.68
C SER A 155 -25.56 -10.78 7.43
N LYS A 156 -24.85 -9.69 7.09
CA LYS A 156 -25.00 -8.35 7.65
C LYS A 156 -24.90 -7.29 6.56
N GLY A 157 -25.80 -6.31 6.62
CA GLY A 157 -25.73 -5.11 5.79
C GLY A 157 -24.64 -4.13 6.21
N ASN A 158 -24.66 -2.93 5.63
CA ASN A 158 -23.79 -1.82 6.02
C ASN A 158 -24.16 -1.33 7.43
N TYR A 159 -23.18 -1.19 8.32
CA TYR A 159 -23.45 -0.80 9.71
C TYR A 159 -23.65 0.72 9.86
N PHE A 160 -24.32 1.13 10.95
CA PHE A 160 -24.38 2.54 11.35
C PHE A 160 -23.32 2.83 12.42
N SER A 161 -22.65 3.97 12.29
CA SER A 161 -21.65 4.45 13.24
C SER A 161 -22.27 4.82 14.60
N GLY A 162 -21.43 4.96 15.63
CA GLY A 162 -21.84 5.46 16.93
C GLY A 162 -22.20 6.95 16.89
N LYS A 163 -23.03 7.42 17.84
CA LYS A 163 -23.50 8.81 17.92
C LYS A 163 -22.63 9.75 18.77
N LYS A 164 -21.67 9.21 19.53
CA LYS A 164 -20.92 9.95 20.55
C LYS A 164 -19.41 9.91 20.28
N GLY A 165 -18.71 10.96 20.68
CA GLY A 165 -17.24 11.00 20.69
C GLY A 165 -16.58 11.24 19.32
N ALA A 166 -17.33 11.61 18.29
CA ALA A 166 -16.79 11.82 16.95
C ALA A 166 -15.84 13.03 16.84
N GLU A 167 -16.00 14.05 17.70
CA GLU A 167 -15.08 15.19 17.81
C GLU A 167 -13.63 14.74 18.06
N ARG A 168 -13.43 13.63 18.81
CA ARG A 168 -12.09 13.04 19.05
C ARG A 168 -11.44 12.50 17.78
N TYR A 169 -12.23 12.26 16.75
CA TYR A 169 -11.79 11.78 15.45
C TYR A 169 -11.79 12.89 14.39
N GLY A 170 -11.97 14.16 14.79
CA GLY A 170 -11.95 15.32 13.90
C GLY A 170 -13.28 15.65 13.25
N TYR A 171 -14.40 15.14 13.78
CA TYR A 171 -15.72 15.62 13.36
C TYR A 171 -15.87 17.09 13.74
N ILE A 172 -16.34 17.92 12.82
CA ILE A 172 -16.55 19.37 13.07
C ILE A 172 -18.01 19.81 12.92
N GLY A 173 -18.92 18.86 12.72
CA GLY A 173 -20.33 19.11 12.42
C GLY A 173 -20.72 18.72 10.99
N PRO A 174 -22.01 18.87 10.63
CA PRO A 174 -22.45 18.80 9.24
C PRO A 174 -21.79 19.90 8.41
N TRP A 175 -21.67 19.68 7.10
CA TRP A 175 -21.12 20.68 6.19
C TRP A 175 -22.08 21.85 6.02
N THR A 176 -21.75 22.95 6.67
CA THR A 176 -22.38 24.27 6.58
C THR A 176 -21.28 25.26 6.22
N GLN A 177 -21.64 26.48 5.82
CA GLN A 177 -20.62 27.51 5.54
C GLN A 177 -19.70 27.72 6.76
N GLU A 178 -20.26 27.74 7.97
CA GLU A 178 -19.48 27.85 9.21
C GLU A 178 -18.47 26.70 9.39
N THR A 179 -18.86 25.45 9.13
CA THR A 179 -17.93 24.32 9.27
C THR A 179 -16.92 24.25 8.14
N LEU A 180 -17.24 24.74 6.94
CA LEU A 180 -16.29 24.95 5.85
C LEU A 180 -15.27 26.04 6.20
N ASP A 181 -15.69 27.16 6.79
CA ASP A 181 -14.80 28.22 7.24
C ASP A 181 -13.91 27.73 8.39
N LYS A 182 -14.47 26.95 9.33
CA LYS A 182 -13.69 26.27 10.37
C LYS A 182 -12.67 25.30 9.77
N LEU A 183 -13.04 24.52 8.75
CA LEU A 183 -12.14 23.62 8.05
C LEU A 183 -11.00 24.39 7.38
N LYS A 184 -11.30 25.50 6.72
CA LYS A 184 -10.31 26.40 6.11
C LYS A 184 -9.36 26.96 7.16
N ARG A 185 -9.86 27.43 8.31
CA ARG A 185 -9.02 27.89 9.42
C ARG A 185 -8.08 26.80 9.93
N LEU A 186 -8.58 25.57 10.09
CA LEU A 186 -7.75 24.43 10.49
C LEU A 186 -6.67 24.10 9.45
N GLN A 187 -6.95 24.31 8.16
CA GLN A 187 -5.95 24.17 7.09
C GLN A 187 -4.87 25.25 7.20
N GLU A 188 -5.26 26.50 7.40
CA GLU A 188 -4.35 27.65 7.56
C GLU A 188 -3.48 27.50 8.83
N GLU A 189 -4.07 27.12 9.95
CA GLU A 189 -3.35 26.83 11.20
C GLU A 189 -2.33 25.69 11.03
N ALA A 190 -2.70 24.64 10.30
CA ALA A 190 -1.78 23.55 9.98
C ALA A 190 -0.64 24.03 9.08
N ALA A 191 -0.95 24.80 8.03
CA ALA A 191 0.04 25.39 7.14
C ALA A 191 1.02 26.32 7.88
N ALA A 192 0.52 27.12 8.83
CA ALA A 192 1.34 27.99 9.68
C ALA A 192 2.32 27.19 10.57
N ARG A 193 1.99 25.94 10.91
CA ARG A 193 2.91 25.01 11.61
C ARG A 193 3.81 24.21 10.65
N GLY A 194 3.74 24.46 9.34
CA GLY A 194 4.45 23.69 8.32
C GLY A 194 3.84 22.31 8.05
N GLU A 195 2.59 22.06 8.48
CA GLU A 195 1.90 20.78 8.30
C GLU A 195 0.98 20.80 7.06
N LYS A 196 0.89 19.67 6.34
CA LYS A 196 -0.05 19.52 5.21
C LYS A 196 -1.40 18.92 5.68
N PHE A 197 -2.47 19.74 5.63
CA PHE A 197 -3.81 19.38 6.17
C PHE A 197 -4.57 18.32 5.37
N TRP A 198 -4.30 18.08 4.09
CA TRP A 198 -4.98 16.99 3.35
C TRP A 198 -4.06 15.82 3.04
N GLY A 199 -2.76 16.06 2.97
CA GLY A 199 -1.80 15.08 2.49
C GLY A 199 -0.43 15.72 2.28
N SER A 200 0.65 15.02 2.63
CA SER A 200 1.94 15.25 1.98
C SER A 200 1.97 14.55 0.62
N GLU A 201 3.12 14.59 -0.07
CA GLU A 201 3.36 13.82 -1.31
C GLU A 201 2.98 12.32 -1.19
N ASN A 202 2.82 11.81 0.04
CA ASN A 202 2.45 10.42 0.34
C ASN A 202 0.96 10.20 0.68
N MET A 203 0.05 11.13 0.34
CA MET A 203 -1.42 10.93 0.37
C MET A 203 -2.08 10.63 1.74
N LEU A 204 -1.35 10.65 2.86
CA LEU A 204 -1.87 10.26 4.19
C LEU A 204 -1.91 11.39 5.24
N GLY A 205 -1.41 12.58 4.91
CA GLY A 205 -1.52 13.77 5.77
C GLY A 205 -0.62 13.76 7.00
N SER A 206 -0.74 14.81 7.82
CA SER A 206 -0.06 14.90 9.13
C SER A 206 -0.63 13.85 10.09
N PRO A 207 0.21 13.02 10.74
CA PRO A 207 -0.26 12.01 11.69
C PRO A 207 -0.92 12.60 12.94
N ASN A 208 -0.71 13.89 13.20
CA ASN A 208 -1.21 14.58 14.39
C ASN A 208 -2.63 15.16 14.22
N ILE A 209 -3.23 15.05 13.03
CA ILE A 209 -4.56 15.61 12.76
C ILE A 209 -5.54 14.46 12.55
N ALA A 210 -6.44 14.24 13.52
CA ALA A 210 -7.55 13.31 13.36
C ALA A 210 -8.55 13.87 12.33
N ARG A 211 -8.84 13.09 11.28
CA ARG A 211 -9.73 13.51 10.17
C ARG A 211 -10.78 12.47 9.81
N VAL A 212 -10.81 11.34 10.52
CA VAL A 212 -11.74 10.25 10.25
C VAL A 212 -13.20 10.72 10.40
N GLY A 213 -13.45 11.64 11.33
CA GLY A 213 -14.74 12.29 11.50
C GLY A 213 -15.16 13.16 10.31
N LEU A 214 -14.25 13.56 9.41
CA LEU A 214 -14.55 14.22 8.14
C LEU A 214 -14.96 13.24 7.02
N PHE A 215 -15.16 11.96 7.35
CA PHE A 215 -15.62 10.94 6.40
C PHE A 215 -16.91 10.25 6.86
N PHE A 216 -17.07 10.09 8.18
CA PHE A 216 -18.16 9.31 8.77
C PHE A 216 -18.97 10.18 9.73
N HIS A 217 -20.27 10.37 9.47
CA HIS A 217 -21.13 11.11 10.38
C HIS A 217 -21.49 10.26 11.60
N PRO A 218 -21.65 10.88 12.79
CA PRO A 218 -22.20 10.20 13.95
C PRO A 218 -23.61 9.67 13.68
N GLY A 219 -23.83 8.38 13.87
CA GLY A 219 -25.13 7.73 13.62
C GLY A 219 -25.50 7.53 12.15
N GLY A 220 -24.62 7.91 11.21
CA GLY A 220 -24.79 7.67 9.78
C GLY A 220 -24.39 6.25 9.36
N GLU A 221 -24.94 5.80 8.24
CA GLU A 221 -24.52 4.58 7.58
C GLU A 221 -23.06 4.69 7.14
N VAL A 222 -22.29 3.63 7.41
CA VAL A 222 -20.96 3.44 6.85
C VAL A 222 -21.06 2.56 5.60
N SER A 223 -21.06 3.20 4.42
CA SER A 223 -21.14 2.51 3.12
C SER A 223 -20.02 1.48 2.93
N ASN A 224 -20.29 0.46 2.11
CA ASN A 224 -19.35 -0.60 1.74
C ASN A 224 -18.76 -1.39 2.91
N THR A 225 -19.58 -1.69 3.92
CA THR A 225 -19.20 -2.46 5.12
C THR A 225 -19.97 -3.76 5.30
N SER A 226 -20.83 -4.09 4.34
CA SER A 226 -21.57 -5.36 4.31
C SER A 226 -20.66 -6.57 4.39
N LEU A 227 -21.15 -7.65 5.02
CA LEU A 227 -20.42 -8.88 5.24
C LEU A 227 -21.35 -10.07 5.11
N GLU A 228 -20.91 -11.08 4.38
CA GLU A 228 -21.56 -12.37 4.33
C GLU A 228 -20.51 -13.47 4.42
N THR A 229 -20.77 -14.49 5.22
CA THR A 229 -19.82 -15.57 5.48
C THR A 229 -20.54 -16.90 5.62
N GLU A 230 -20.02 -17.90 4.93
CA GLU A 230 -20.41 -19.30 5.01
C GLU A 230 -19.21 -20.10 5.49
N SER A 231 -19.39 -20.93 6.52
CA SER A 231 -18.33 -21.80 7.02
C SER A 231 -18.83 -23.23 7.27
N TRP A 232 -18.03 -24.19 6.83
CA TRP A 232 -18.19 -25.61 7.13
C TRP A 232 -16.98 -26.09 7.93
N ILE A 233 -17.23 -26.92 8.93
CA ILE A 233 -16.18 -27.63 9.66
C ILE A 233 -16.56 -29.09 9.86
N GLY A 234 -15.62 -29.98 9.58
CA GLY A 234 -15.71 -31.40 9.89
C GLY A 234 -14.48 -31.83 10.67
N LYS A 235 -14.70 -32.58 11.74
CA LYS A 235 -13.61 -33.14 12.57
C LYS A 235 -13.88 -34.59 12.89
N THR A 236 -12.82 -35.38 12.89
CA THR A 236 -12.86 -36.77 13.35
C THR A 236 -11.62 -37.05 14.18
N THR A 237 -11.80 -37.60 15.37
CA THR A 237 -10.71 -37.95 16.29
C THR A 237 -10.75 -39.44 16.54
N PHE A 238 -9.69 -40.17 16.21
CA PHE A 238 -9.52 -41.59 16.50
C PHE A 238 -8.67 -41.76 17.76
N ARG A 239 -9.17 -42.54 18.71
CA ARG A 239 -8.40 -43.01 19.88
C ARG A 239 -7.80 -44.37 19.54
N LEU A 240 -6.48 -44.40 19.47
CA LEU A 240 -5.71 -45.59 19.12
C LEU A 240 -5.05 -46.17 20.39
N PRO A 241 -4.65 -47.46 20.38
CA PRO A 241 -3.96 -48.09 21.52
C PRO A 241 -2.73 -47.32 21.99
N HIS A 242 -2.36 -47.53 23.26
CA HIS A 242 -1.18 -46.89 23.89
C HIS A 242 -1.26 -45.35 23.95
N ARG A 243 -2.46 -44.80 24.20
CA ARG A 243 -2.70 -43.34 24.32
C ARG A 243 -2.23 -42.56 23.10
N GLN A 244 -2.54 -43.11 21.93
CA GLN A 244 -2.34 -42.45 20.65
C GLN A 244 -3.65 -41.79 20.21
N THR A 245 -3.54 -40.66 19.52
CA THR A 245 -4.69 -39.97 18.95
C THR A 245 -4.34 -39.47 17.57
N LEU A 246 -5.22 -39.73 16.61
CA LEU A 246 -5.14 -39.20 15.25
C LEU A 246 -6.39 -38.38 14.99
N LYS A 247 -6.24 -37.11 14.62
CA LYS A 247 -7.34 -36.20 14.37
C LYS A 247 -7.27 -35.63 12.97
N LEU A 248 -8.39 -35.68 12.27
CA LEU A 248 -8.57 -35.11 10.95
C LEU A 248 -9.47 -33.87 11.09
N GLY A 249 -9.04 -32.76 10.51
CA GLY A 249 -9.80 -31.51 10.46
C GLY A 249 -9.95 -31.05 9.01
N LEU A 250 -11.18 -30.68 8.64
CA LEU A 250 -11.53 -30.04 7.38
C LEU A 250 -12.30 -28.75 7.67
N ARG A 251 -11.92 -27.66 7.00
CA ARG A 251 -12.62 -26.38 7.11
C ARG A 251 -12.74 -25.72 5.75
N ARG A 252 -13.92 -25.17 5.46
CA ARG A 252 -14.17 -24.33 4.29
C ARG A 252 -14.87 -23.05 4.71
N THR A 253 -14.33 -21.91 4.30
CA THR A 253 -14.93 -20.59 4.58
C THR A 253 -15.00 -19.79 3.29
N ASN A 254 -16.19 -19.28 2.96
CA ASN A 254 -16.41 -18.31 1.90
C ASN A 254 -16.88 -17.01 2.56
N THR A 255 -16.18 -15.91 2.30
CA THR A 255 -16.55 -14.58 2.80
C THR A 255 -16.66 -13.63 1.63
N THR A 256 -17.76 -12.88 1.57
CA THR A 256 -17.93 -11.75 0.66
C THR A 256 -18.16 -10.48 1.49
N PHE A 257 -17.49 -9.37 1.16
CA PHE A 257 -17.49 -8.17 2.00
C PHE A 257 -17.26 -6.91 1.20
N GLY A 258 -17.75 -5.78 1.70
CA GLY A 258 -17.38 -4.47 1.19
C GLY A 258 -15.93 -4.13 1.56
N ASP A 259 -15.16 -3.65 0.58
CA ASP A 259 -13.82 -3.11 0.77
C ASP A 259 -13.57 -1.96 -0.21
N VAL A 260 -12.99 -0.87 0.28
CA VAL A 260 -12.45 0.24 -0.54
C VAL A 260 -11.02 0.51 -0.05
N MET A 261 -10.11 0.72 -0.99
CA MET A 261 -8.74 1.12 -0.67
C MET A 261 -8.72 2.53 -0.06
N PRO A 262 -7.92 2.81 1.00
CA PRO A 262 -8.00 4.09 1.71
C PRO A 262 -7.73 5.32 0.83
N SER A 263 -6.79 5.23 -0.11
CA SER A 263 -6.49 6.31 -1.07
C SER A 263 -7.70 6.68 -1.96
N ARG A 264 -8.68 5.78 -2.10
CA ARG A 264 -9.90 5.96 -2.89
C ARG A 264 -11.04 6.60 -2.11
N ILE A 265 -10.89 6.71 -0.80
CA ILE A 265 -11.81 7.43 0.09
C ILE A 265 -11.45 8.92 0.12
N ILE A 266 -10.16 9.26 0.07
CA ILE A 266 -9.65 10.64 0.26
C ILE A 266 -9.81 11.52 -0.99
N GLY A 267 -9.59 10.95 -2.19
CA GLY A 267 -9.45 11.71 -3.45
C GLY A 267 -10.52 12.77 -3.78
N PRO A 268 -11.83 12.44 -3.79
CA PRO A 268 -12.86 13.37 -4.27
C PRO A 268 -13.28 14.41 -3.22
N ILE A 269 -12.80 14.26 -1.98
CA ILE A 269 -13.12 15.14 -0.86
C ILE A 269 -12.30 16.45 -0.96
N SER A 270 -11.22 16.48 -1.73
CA SER A 270 -10.49 17.72 -2.01
C SER A 270 -10.97 18.46 -3.26
N SER A 271 -11.83 17.88 -4.09
CA SER A 271 -12.19 18.45 -5.40
C SER A 271 -13.54 19.16 -5.43
N LYS A 272 -14.56 18.68 -4.70
CA LYS A 272 -15.89 19.32 -4.64
C LYS A 272 -16.51 19.27 -3.24
N ALA A 273 -17.10 20.39 -2.81
CA ALA A 273 -17.77 20.49 -1.50
C ALA A 273 -18.96 19.53 -1.35
N GLU A 274 -19.64 19.22 -2.45
CA GLU A 274 -20.81 18.32 -2.48
C GLU A 274 -20.47 16.83 -2.26
N ASP A 275 -19.21 16.44 -2.44
CA ASP A 275 -18.73 15.06 -2.29
C ASP A 275 -18.11 14.80 -0.90
N LEU A 276 -17.98 15.84 -0.07
CA LEU A 276 -17.48 15.73 1.30
C LEU A 276 -18.38 14.80 2.14
N ASN A 277 -17.79 14.01 3.04
CA ASN A 277 -18.48 12.98 3.87
C ASN A 277 -19.20 11.87 3.08
N LYS A 278 -18.92 11.68 1.79
CA LYS A 278 -19.52 10.59 1.01
C LYS A 278 -18.50 9.51 0.69
N ILE A 279 -18.90 8.26 0.89
CA ILE A 279 -18.03 7.10 0.70
C ILE A 279 -18.66 6.19 -0.33
N ALA A 280 -17.85 5.73 -1.27
CA ALA A 280 -18.31 4.88 -2.35
C ALA A 280 -18.84 3.51 -1.90
N GLU A 281 -19.83 2.99 -2.63
CA GLU A 281 -20.27 1.59 -2.56
C GLU A 281 -19.75 0.83 -3.78
N TRP A 282 -18.60 0.17 -3.62
CA TRP A 282 -17.96 -0.60 -4.70
C TRP A 282 -18.45 -2.04 -4.77
N LEU A 283 -18.10 -2.73 -5.86
CA LEU A 283 -18.31 -4.18 -5.99
C LEU A 283 -17.71 -4.93 -4.79
N ARG A 284 -18.40 -5.93 -4.25
CA ARG A 284 -17.92 -6.67 -3.08
C ARG A 284 -16.65 -7.47 -3.40
N SER A 285 -15.71 -7.45 -2.46
CA SER A 285 -14.56 -8.35 -2.40
C SER A 285 -14.98 -9.73 -1.90
N TRP A 286 -14.16 -10.75 -2.17
CA TRP A 286 -14.39 -12.10 -1.68
C TRP A 286 -13.10 -12.85 -1.36
N VAL A 287 -13.19 -13.74 -0.37
CA VAL A 287 -12.13 -14.67 0.05
C VAL A 287 -12.76 -16.05 0.20
N LYS A 288 -12.19 -17.03 -0.48
CA LYS A 288 -12.58 -18.44 -0.43
C LYS A 288 -11.40 -19.25 0.07
N GLN A 289 -11.59 -20.00 1.13
CA GLN A 289 -10.50 -20.65 1.83
C GLN A 289 -10.88 -22.07 2.23
N ASN A 290 -10.01 -23.00 1.89
CA ASN A 290 -10.11 -24.41 2.29
C ASN A 290 -8.88 -24.78 3.08
N SER A 291 -9.06 -25.46 4.21
CA SER A 291 -7.98 -25.95 5.06
C SER A 291 -8.22 -27.38 5.47
N ALA A 292 -7.13 -28.13 5.53
CA ALA A 292 -7.11 -29.49 6.06
C ALA A 292 -5.91 -29.66 6.99
N ASN A 293 -6.10 -30.40 8.08
CA ASN A 293 -5.03 -30.73 9.00
C ASN A 293 -5.18 -32.17 9.52
N ILE A 294 -4.04 -32.77 9.83
CA ILE A 294 -3.90 -34.07 10.47
C ILE A 294 -3.05 -33.85 11.71
N ASP A 295 -3.64 -34.04 12.88
CA ASP A 295 -2.95 -33.94 14.16
C ASP A 295 -2.72 -35.34 14.72
N TYR A 296 -1.49 -35.63 15.12
CA TYR A 296 -1.12 -36.88 15.77
C TYR A 296 -0.53 -36.58 17.15
N THR A 297 -0.99 -37.31 18.15
CA THR A 297 -0.46 -37.24 19.52
C THR A 297 -0.10 -38.64 19.99
N PHE A 298 1.06 -38.77 20.62
CA PHE A 298 1.51 -40.02 21.24
C PHE A 298 2.12 -39.74 22.61
N LYS A 299 1.47 -40.26 23.64
CA LYS A 299 1.91 -40.12 25.03
C LYS A 299 1.77 -41.45 25.78
N PRO A 300 2.69 -42.39 25.55
CA PRO A 300 2.62 -43.70 26.17
C PRO A 300 2.67 -43.58 27.70
N GLU A 301 1.95 -44.47 28.37
CA GLU A 301 1.90 -44.49 29.82
C GLU A 301 3.29 -44.71 30.43
N ASN A 302 3.58 -43.99 31.51
CA ASN A 302 4.85 -44.04 32.25
C ASN A 302 6.12 -43.72 31.42
N SER A 303 5.99 -43.17 30.22
CA SER A 303 7.17 -42.76 29.44
C SER A 303 7.70 -41.41 29.90
N ARG A 304 8.99 -41.39 30.27
CA ARG A 304 9.77 -40.17 30.49
C ARG A 304 10.35 -39.57 29.20
N TRP A 305 10.30 -40.30 28.09
CA TRP A 305 10.97 -39.91 26.83
C TRP A 305 10.02 -39.40 25.76
N ILE A 306 8.74 -39.78 25.82
CA ILE A 306 7.78 -39.52 24.75
C ILE A 306 6.57 -38.78 25.30
N ASP A 307 6.44 -37.54 24.89
CA ASP A 307 5.21 -36.76 24.89
C ASP A 307 5.22 -36.00 23.56
N PHE A 308 4.79 -36.69 22.50
CA PHE A 308 4.97 -36.28 21.11
C PHE A 308 3.68 -35.75 20.51
N THR A 309 3.79 -34.66 19.77
CA THR A 309 2.71 -34.12 18.94
C THR A 309 3.26 -33.75 17.58
N ALA A 310 2.52 -34.04 16.52
CA ALA A 310 2.81 -33.57 15.18
C ALA A 310 1.54 -33.14 14.46
N THR A 311 1.63 -32.08 13.65
CA THR A 311 0.54 -31.64 12.79
C THR A 311 1.05 -31.43 11.38
N LEU A 312 0.40 -32.05 10.41
CA LEU A 312 0.53 -31.74 8.99
C LEU A 312 -0.69 -30.93 8.55
N TRP A 313 -0.49 -29.85 7.80
CA TRP A 313 -1.60 -29.00 7.37
C TRP A 313 -1.40 -28.37 6.01
N THR A 314 -2.52 -27.99 5.41
CA THR A 314 -2.59 -27.26 4.14
C THR A 314 -3.72 -26.25 4.17
N THR A 315 -3.49 -25.09 3.57
CA THR A 315 -4.50 -24.05 3.34
C THR A 315 -4.41 -23.57 1.90
N ARG A 316 -5.57 -23.43 1.26
CA ARG A 316 -5.75 -22.97 -0.11
C ARG A 316 -6.69 -21.79 -0.11
N THR A 317 -6.18 -20.62 -0.43
CA THR A 317 -6.94 -19.37 -0.42
C THR A 317 -7.01 -18.78 -1.81
N LYS A 318 -8.22 -18.48 -2.28
CA LYS A 318 -8.46 -17.65 -3.47
C LYS A 318 -9.16 -16.37 -3.02
N SER A 319 -8.78 -15.23 -3.56
CA SER A 319 -9.41 -13.96 -3.22
C SER A 319 -9.50 -13.01 -4.41
N LYS A 320 -10.53 -12.16 -4.39
CA LYS A 320 -10.63 -10.91 -5.14
C LYS A 320 -10.81 -9.79 -4.13
N THR A 321 -9.86 -8.87 -4.07
CA THR A 321 -9.93 -7.70 -3.19
C THR A 321 -9.94 -6.42 -4.02
N ASN A 322 -10.56 -5.35 -3.53
CA ASN A 322 -10.56 -4.06 -4.21
C ASN A 322 -9.30 -3.26 -3.88
N THR A 323 -8.16 -3.85 -4.21
CA THR A 323 -6.85 -3.30 -3.88
C THR A 323 -5.92 -3.19 -5.07
N ALA A 324 -6.37 -3.40 -6.31
CA ALA A 324 -5.54 -3.04 -7.46
C ALA A 324 -5.51 -1.52 -7.65
N GLY A 325 -4.63 -1.07 -8.55
CA GLY A 325 -4.35 0.34 -8.75
C GLY A 325 -5.55 1.16 -9.26
N GLY A 326 -6.50 0.59 -10.00
CA GLY A 326 -7.61 1.30 -10.68
C GLY A 326 -8.89 1.46 -9.85
N ALA A 327 -9.93 1.98 -10.49
CA ALA A 327 -11.30 2.08 -10.00
C ALA A 327 -12.23 1.10 -10.75
N PRO A 328 -13.43 0.79 -10.22
CA PRO A 328 -14.38 -0.02 -10.97
C PRO A 328 -14.87 0.71 -12.22
N GLY A 329 -14.92 -0.01 -13.33
CA GLY A 329 -15.40 0.52 -14.60
C GLY A 329 -14.37 1.38 -15.34
N ASP A 330 -13.08 1.26 -15.02
CA ASP A 330 -12.00 1.90 -15.80
C ASP A 330 -11.76 1.14 -17.12
N THR A 331 -11.07 1.75 -18.08
CA THR A 331 -10.64 1.09 -19.33
C THR A 331 -9.14 0.76 -19.34
N LEU A 332 -8.74 -0.21 -20.16
CA LEU A 332 -7.33 -0.53 -20.44
C LEU A 332 -6.77 0.35 -21.56
N TYR A 333 -7.60 0.71 -22.53
CA TYR A 333 -7.23 1.56 -23.66
C TYR A 333 -8.22 2.71 -23.83
N GLU A 334 -7.68 3.87 -24.15
CA GLU A 334 -8.37 5.10 -24.51
C GLU A 334 -8.37 5.24 -26.03
N ASP A 335 -9.46 5.77 -26.58
CA ASP A 335 -9.59 6.06 -28.01
C ASP A 335 -9.34 7.56 -28.17
N ASN A 336 -8.15 7.92 -28.64
CA ASN A 336 -7.75 9.33 -28.70
C ASN A 336 -8.59 10.12 -29.70
N GLU A 337 -9.10 9.48 -30.75
CA GLU A 337 -9.95 10.16 -31.73
C GLU A 337 -11.32 10.47 -31.12
N PHE A 338 -11.92 9.49 -30.45
CA PHE A 338 -13.15 9.72 -29.69
C PHE A 338 -12.94 10.80 -28.63
N GLN A 339 -11.84 10.73 -27.86
CA GLN A 339 -11.56 11.66 -26.79
C GLN A 339 -11.39 13.10 -27.30
N ARG A 340 -10.64 13.31 -28.39
CA ARG A 340 -10.50 14.63 -29.02
C ARG A 340 -11.84 15.25 -29.41
N ARG A 341 -12.73 14.45 -30.02
CA ARG A 341 -14.07 14.90 -30.42
C ARG A 341 -14.95 15.16 -29.21
N TYR A 342 -14.92 14.26 -28.23
CA TYR A 342 -15.65 14.40 -26.97
C TYR A 342 -15.24 15.69 -26.24
N ASP A 343 -13.95 15.93 -26.05
CA ASP A 343 -13.43 17.11 -25.36
C ASP A 343 -13.78 18.40 -26.11
N SER A 344 -13.76 18.38 -27.45
CA SER A 344 -14.15 19.54 -28.25
C SER A 344 -15.65 19.84 -28.15
N GLU A 345 -16.52 18.86 -28.39
CA GLU A 345 -17.97 19.06 -28.44
C GLU A 345 -18.57 19.29 -27.04
N ILE A 346 -18.16 18.48 -26.07
CA ILE A 346 -18.63 18.59 -24.68
C ILE A 346 -17.97 19.77 -23.98
N GLY A 347 -16.68 20.05 -24.21
CA GLY A 347 -15.99 21.19 -23.62
C GLY A 347 -16.59 22.53 -24.07
N LEU A 348 -16.94 22.66 -25.35
CA LEU A 348 -17.66 23.83 -25.85
C LEU A 348 -19.03 23.97 -25.16
N TRP A 349 -19.81 22.89 -25.10
CA TRP A 349 -21.11 22.91 -24.42
C TRP A 349 -20.96 23.28 -22.94
N GLN A 350 -20.02 22.70 -22.20
CA GLN A 350 -19.77 23.01 -20.79
C GLN A 350 -19.42 24.49 -20.59
N SER A 351 -18.55 25.06 -21.44
CA SER A 351 -18.21 26.48 -21.41
C SER A 351 -19.44 27.37 -21.61
N LEU A 352 -20.31 27.02 -22.56
CA LEU A 352 -21.58 27.73 -22.78
C LEU A 352 -22.54 27.58 -21.59
N MET A 353 -22.64 26.38 -21.00
CA MET A 353 -23.50 26.13 -19.84
C MET A 353 -23.03 26.89 -18.59
N GLN A 354 -21.73 27.07 -18.41
CA GLN A 354 -21.19 27.88 -17.32
C GLN A 354 -21.56 29.36 -17.46
N GLN A 355 -21.65 29.86 -18.69
CA GLN A 355 -22.07 31.23 -18.99
C GLN A 355 -23.59 31.39 -18.94
N TRP A 356 -24.35 30.31 -19.16
CA TRP A 356 -25.82 30.31 -19.26
C TRP A 356 -26.57 31.12 -18.19
N PRO A 357 -26.22 31.04 -16.88
CA PRO A 357 -26.91 31.82 -15.85
C PRO A 357 -26.77 33.34 -16.05
N TYR A 358 -25.72 33.78 -16.73
CA TYR A 358 -25.38 35.19 -16.97
C TYR A 358 -25.84 35.71 -18.33
N LEU A 359 -26.35 34.84 -19.21
CA LEU A 359 -26.89 35.21 -20.52
C LEU A 359 -28.31 35.77 -20.42
N SER A 360 -28.61 36.77 -21.26
CA SER A 360 -29.95 37.31 -21.45
C SER A 360 -30.89 36.28 -22.11
N PRO A 361 -32.23 36.47 -22.01
CA PRO A 361 -33.19 35.57 -22.66
C PRO A 361 -32.98 35.42 -24.18
N SER A 362 -32.59 36.49 -24.88
CA SER A 362 -32.30 36.44 -26.33
C SER A 362 -31.04 35.64 -26.64
N GLU A 363 -29.95 35.86 -25.90
CA GLU A 363 -28.71 35.09 -26.09
C GLU A 363 -28.91 33.61 -25.79
N ARG A 364 -29.74 33.28 -24.79
CA ARG A 364 -30.15 31.88 -24.54
C ARG A 364 -30.92 31.30 -25.71
N GLN A 365 -31.84 32.06 -26.31
CA GLN A 365 -32.61 31.60 -27.47
C GLN A 365 -31.69 31.36 -28.68
N ASP A 366 -30.73 32.25 -28.95
CA ASP A 366 -29.75 32.09 -30.03
C ASP A 366 -28.93 30.80 -29.85
N LEU A 367 -28.52 30.48 -28.61
CA LEU A 367 -27.83 29.23 -28.31
C LEU A 367 -28.73 27.99 -28.49
N ILE A 368 -30.00 28.06 -28.07
CA ILE A 368 -30.98 26.98 -28.27
C ILE A 368 -31.16 26.71 -29.76
N ASP A 369 -31.29 27.77 -30.57
CA ASP A 369 -31.46 27.68 -32.02
C ASP A 369 -30.20 27.12 -32.70
N ALA A 370 -29.02 27.42 -32.17
CA ALA A 370 -27.75 26.80 -32.56
C ALA A 370 -27.57 25.36 -32.05
N GLY A 371 -28.53 24.82 -31.30
CA GLY A 371 -28.56 23.44 -30.82
C GLY A 371 -27.93 23.20 -29.44
N TYR A 372 -27.57 24.26 -28.72
CA TYR A 372 -26.97 24.20 -27.39
C TYR A 372 -27.99 24.59 -26.31
N SER A 373 -28.27 23.67 -25.39
CA SER A 373 -29.10 23.98 -24.21
C SER A 373 -28.72 23.15 -22.99
N PRO A 374 -29.07 23.58 -21.76
CA PRO A 374 -28.84 22.81 -20.54
C PRO A 374 -29.49 21.43 -20.55
N ASP A 375 -30.63 21.29 -21.24
CA ASP A 375 -31.40 20.05 -21.29
C ASP A 375 -30.94 19.10 -22.42
N LYS A 376 -30.02 19.55 -23.29
CA LYS A 376 -29.55 18.80 -24.46
C LYS A 376 -28.03 18.72 -24.50
N LYS A 377 -27.46 17.81 -23.71
CA LYS A 377 -26.04 17.46 -23.77
C LYS A 377 -25.70 16.86 -25.15
N PRO A 378 -24.64 17.32 -25.84
CA PRO A 378 -24.20 16.71 -27.10
C PRO A 378 -23.88 15.22 -26.93
N LYS A 379 -24.09 14.45 -28.00
CA LYS A 379 -23.74 13.02 -28.06
C LYS A 379 -22.66 12.83 -29.11
N VAL A 380 -21.52 12.30 -28.69
CA VAL A 380 -20.42 11.95 -29.59
C VAL A 380 -20.45 10.45 -29.81
N ASP A 381 -20.61 10.01 -31.07
CA ASP A 381 -20.58 8.58 -31.41
C ASP A 381 -19.14 8.13 -31.76
N PRO A 382 -18.72 6.94 -31.29
CA PRO A 382 -17.40 6.40 -31.60
C PRO A 382 -17.27 6.02 -33.07
N THR A 383 -16.16 6.39 -33.69
CA THR A 383 -15.83 6.04 -35.09
C THR A 383 -14.90 4.81 -35.15
N THR A 384 -14.04 4.62 -34.15
CA THR A 384 -13.14 3.47 -34.07
C THR A 384 -13.91 2.21 -33.63
N PRO A 385 -13.82 1.08 -34.36
CA PRO A 385 -14.46 -0.18 -33.94
C PRO A 385 -13.91 -0.72 -32.61
N ASN A 386 -14.75 -1.42 -31.85
CA ASN A 386 -14.39 -2.12 -30.60
C ASN A 386 -14.64 -3.63 -30.73
N THR A 387 -14.05 -4.25 -31.74
CA THR A 387 -14.31 -5.66 -32.10
C THR A 387 -13.62 -6.66 -31.17
N ASP A 388 -12.59 -6.22 -30.46
CA ASP A 388 -11.78 -7.04 -29.55
C ASP A 388 -12.01 -6.71 -28.06
N GLY A 389 -12.92 -5.76 -27.78
CA GLY A 389 -13.25 -5.33 -26.42
C GLY A 389 -12.20 -4.45 -25.76
N ARG A 390 -11.21 -3.92 -26.49
CA ARG A 390 -10.13 -3.08 -25.93
C ARG A 390 -10.62 -1.79 -25.27
N PHE A 391 -11.80 -1.31 -25.65
CA PHE A 391 -12.46 -0.13 -25.05
C PHE A 391 -13.56 -0.52 -24.04
N ASN A 392 -13.61 -1.78 -23.61
CA ASN A 392 -14.57 -2.17 -22.59
C ASN A 392 -14.08 -1.77 -21.20
N THR A 393 -15.02 -1.37 -20.36
CA THR A 393 -14.76 -1.18 -18.93
C THR A 393 -14.36 -2.50 -18.28
N VAL A 394 -13.46 -2.42 -17.31
CA VAL A 394 -12.94 -3.54 -16.52
C VAL A 394 -13.05 -3.24 -15.03
N GLN A 395 -12.90 -4.27 -14.20
CA GLN A 395 -12.79 -4.11 -12.75
C GLN A 395 -11.38 -3.67 -12.36
N GLY A 396 -11.04 -2.42 -12.65
CA GLY A 396 -9.68 -1.90 -12.45
C GLY A 396 -9.17 -1.89 -11.01
N GLN A 397 -10.09 -1.90 -10.04
CA GLN A 397 -9.82 -2.04 -8.62
C GLN A 397 -9.54 -3.50 -8.18
N ALA A 398 -9.86 -4.50 -9.00
CA ALA A 398 -9.83 -5.90 -8.59
C ALA A 398 -8.41 -6.48 -8.62
N TYR A 399 -7.96 -6.95 -7.45
CA TYR A 399 -6.73 -7.71 -7.27
C TYR A 399 -7.07 -9.15 -6.94
N TYR A 400 -6.65 -10.07 -7.83
CA TYR A 400 -6.90 -11.50 -7.70
C TYR A 400 -5.67 -12.19 -7.14
N ALA A 401 -5.84 -13.02 -6.12
CA ALA A 401 -4.75 -13.79 -5.53
C ALA A 401 -5.13 -15.23 -5.26
N LYS A 402 -4.15 -16.11 -5.41
CA LYS A 402 -4.15 -17.49 -4.95
C LYS A 402 -2.95 -17.68 -4.03
N ASN A 403 -3.22 -17.96 -2.75
CA ASN A 403 -2.20 -18.24 -1.75
C ASN A 403 -2.34 -19.69 -1.26
N ASP A 404 -1.33 -20.50 -1.54
CA ASP A 404 -1.26 -21.90 -1.15
C ASP A 404 -0.20 -22.06 -0.07
N ARG A 405 -0.61 -22.51 1.12
CA ARG A 405 0.29 -22.77 2.25
C ARG A 405 0.25 -24.24 2.66
N ASN A 406 1.42 -24.81 2.93
CA ASN A 406 1.56 -26.14 3.51
C ASN A 406 2.51 -26.02 4.70
N GLY A 407 2.25 -26.77 5.75
CA GLY A 407 3.17 -26.79 6.86
C GLY A 407 3.13 -28.07 7.66
N PHE A 408 4.19 -28.22 8.43
CA PHE A 408 4.40 -29.32 9.35
C PHE A 408 4.91 -28.75 10.65
N THR A 409 4.41 -29.25 11.77
CA THR A 409 4.89 -28.89 13.11
C THR A 409 5.07 -30.15 13.92
N PHE A 410 6.08 -30.18 14.78
CA PHE A 410 6.26 -31.26 15.73
C PHE A 410 6.82 -30.75 17.06
N SER A 411 6.56 -31.51 18.12
CA SER A 411 7.24 -31.33 19.39
C SER A 411 7.30 -32.62 20.18
N ASN A 412 8.38 -32.83 20.93
CA ASN A 412 8.50 -33.88 21.92
C ASN A 412 8.98 -33.28 23.25
N ARG A 413 8.33 -33.63 24.35
CA ARG A 413 8.80 -33.31 25.70
C ARG A 413 9.34 -34.56 26.39
N MET A 414 10.58 -34.46 26.87
CA MET A 414 11.28 -35.48 27.64
C MET A 414 11.44 -35.00 29.09
N LYS A 415 11.11 -35.86 30.05
CA LYS A 415 11.45 -35.68 31.46
C LYS A 415 12.84 -36.27 31.69
N LEU A 416 13.86 -35.44 31.65
CA LEU A 416 15.25 -35.88 31.85
C LEU A 416 15.53 -36.21 33.33
N HIS A 417 14.87 -35.49 34.24
CA HIS A 417 14.89 -35.66 35.69
C HIS A 417 13.52 -35.23 36.28
N PRO A 418 13.10 -35.66 37.49
CA PRO A 418 11.85 -35.19 38.12
C PRO A 418 11.66 -33.66 38.20
N LYS A 419 12.76 -32.92 38.09
CA LYS A 419 12.82 -31.45 38.13
C LYS A 419 13.25 -30.81 36.80
N LEU A 420 13.56 -31.59 35.77
CA LEU A 420 14.11 -31.08 34.50
C LEU A 420 13.42 -31.72 33.30
N ASP A 421 12.77 -30.88 32.50
CA ASP A 421 12.20 -31.24 31.21
C ASP A 421 13.02 -30.65 30.07
N LEU A 422 13.14 -31.39 28.97
CA LEU A 422 13.63 -30.90 27.68
C LEU A 422 12.50 -31.02 26.66
N THR A 423 12.14 -29.90 26.02
CA THR A 423 11.24 -29.90 24.87
C THR A 423 12.04 -29.64 23.61
N VAL A 424 11.94 -30.51 22.61
CA VAL A 424 12.43 -30.28 21.25
C VAL A 424 11.24 -30.00 20.37
N MET A 425 11.32 -28.97 19.52
CA MET A 425 10.22 -28.52 18.68
C MET A 425 10.71 -28.02 17.33
N GLY A 426 9.89 -28.14 16.31
CA GLY A 426 10.18 -27.53 15.02
C GLY A 426 8.93 -27.31 14.19
N ASP A 427 9.04 -26.38 13.24
CA ASP A 427 8.02 -26.14 12.23
C ASP A 427 8.64 -25.86 10.87
N TYR A 428 7.94 -26.27 9.83
CA TYR A 428 8.26 -25.96 8.44
C TYR A 428 7.01 -25.41 7.76
N GLN A 429 7.19 -24.37 6.97
CA GLN A 429 6.14 -23.75 6.18
C GLN A 429 6.62 -23.46 4.76
N TYR A 430 5.80 -23.86 3.80
CA TYR A 430 5.91 -23.47 2.40
C TYR A 430 4.71 -22.61 2.03
N GLU A 431 4.95 -21.47 1.41
CA GLU A 431 3.95 -20.55 0.90
C GLU A 431 4.20 -20.28 -0.59
N LYS A 432 3.14 -20.32 -1.40
CA LYS A 432 3.17 -19.93 -2.81
C LYS A 432 2.08 -18.92 -3.09
N LEU A 433 2.49 -17.72 -3.49
CA LEU A 433 1.59 -16.64 -3.89
C LEU A 433 1.60 -16.52 -5.41
N ARG A 434 0.40 -16.48 -5.98
CA ARG A 434 0.16 -16.05 -7.35
C ARG A 434 -0.90 -14.99 -7.39
N SER A 435 -0.69 -13.92 -8.12
CA SER A 435 -1.69 -12.87 -8.26
C SER A 435 -1.67 -12.24 -9.64
N ARG A 436 -2.79 -11.61 -9.98
CA ARG A 436 -3.00 -10.81 -11.19
C ARG A 436 -3.95 -9.66 -10.89
N ASP A 437 -3.92 -8.65 -11.75
CA ASP A 437 -4.92 -7.61 -11.92
C ASP A 437 -5.27 -7.52 -13.42
N GLU A 438 -6.01 -6.51 -13.82
CA GLU A 438 -6.36 -6.27 -15.23
C GLU A 438 -5.29 -5.42 -15.97
N TYR A 439 -4.43 -4.67 -15.25
CA TYR A 439 -3.50 -3.68 -15.81
C TYR A 439 -2.05 -4.12 -15.96
N SER A 440 -1.59 -5.13 -15.25
CA SER A 440 -0.13 -5.39 -15.21
C SER A 440 0.36 -6.26 -16.35
N ASP A 441 -0.51 -7.10 -16.91
CA ASP A 441 -0.17 -8.01 -18.01
C ASP A 441 -0.65 -7.50 -19.38
N GLU A 442 -1.83 -6.85 -19.47
CA GLU A 442 -2.42 -6.43 -20.77
C GLU A 442 -1.76 -5.17 -21.38
N PRO A 443 -1.68 -4.00 -20.70
CA PRO A 443 -0.99 -2.82 -21.22
C PRO A 443 0.53 -2.87 -20.93
N ARG A 444 1.13 -4.06 -21.03
CA ARG A 444 2.57 -4.26 -20.82
C ARG A 444 3.39 -3.46 -21.83
N TRP A 445 4.53 -2.93 -21.41
CA TRP A 445 5.33 -2.05 -22.28
C TRP A 445 4.48 -0.93 -22.88
N MET A 446 3.56 -0.38 -22.07
CA MET A 446 2.63 0.67 -22.50
C MET A 446 1.67 0.22 -23.61
N GLY A 447 1.41 -1.08 -23.75
CA GLY A 447 0.61 -1.70 -24.81
C GLY A 447 1.36 -1.88 -26.14
N MET A 448 2.65 -1.53 -26.19
CA MET A 448 3.45 -1.56 -27.42
C MET A 448 3.78 -2.97 -27.90
N ASP A 449 3.60 -4.00 -27.07
CA ASP A 449 3.72 -5.39 -27.48
C ASP A 449 2.52 -5.88 -28.31
N LYS A 450 1.35 -5.26 -28.15
CA LYS A 450 0.09 -5.64 -28.82
C LYS A 450 -0.39 -4.64 -29.87
N TYR A 451 -0.31 -3.33 -29.58
CA TYR A 451 -0.85 -2.26 -30.42
C TYR A 451 0.19 -1.20 -30.79
N LYS A 452 1.42 -1.63 -31.11
CA LYS A 452 2.55 -0.75 -31.42
C LYS A 452 2.21 0.37 -32.41
N ASP A 453 1.62 0.02 -33.55
CA ASP A 453 1.37 0.97 -34.64
C ASP A 453 0.30 1.99 -34.26
N GLU A 454 -0.79 1.55 -33.62
CA GLU A 454 -1.88 2.44 -33.17
C GLU A 454 -1.43 3.39 -32.06
N ILE A 455 -0.58 2.93 -31.14
CA ILE A 455 0.00 3.77 -30.08
C ILE A 455 1.01 4.75 -30.67
N THR A 456 1.88 4.29 -31.58
CA THR A 456 2.87 5.15 -32.26
C THR A 456 2.20 6.23 -33.11
N ASN A 457 1.08 5.88 -33.76
CA ASN A 457 0.27 6.82 -34.55
C ASN A 457 -0.70 7.64 -33.68
N ASN A 458 -0.67 7.48 -32.35
CA ASN A 458 -1.51 8.21 -31.40
C ASN A 458 -3.04 8.04 -31.65
N THR A 459 -3.45 6.90 -32.22
CA THR A 459 -4.85 6.51 -32.41
C THR A 459 -5.48 6.04 -31.09
N ILE A 460 -4.72 5.28 -30.31
CA ILE A 460 -5.12 4.81 -28.99
C ILE A 460 -4.04 5.16 -27.96
N ARG A 461 -4.44 5.19 -26.69
CA ARG A 461 -3.53 5.33 -25.56
C ARG A 461 -3.79 4.22 -24.53
N ALA A 462 -2.76 3.47 -24.16
CA ALA A 462 -2.89 2.49 -23.09
C ALA A 462 -2.86 3.18 -21.72
N ASN A 463 -3.75 2.78 -20.81
CA ASN A 463 -3.81 3.29 -19.44
C ASN A 463 -2.82 2.55 -18.53
N TYR A 464 -1.54 2.58 -18.89
CA TYR A 464 -0.47 1.77 -18.27
C TYR A 464 0.06 2.32 -16.94
N GLU A 465 -0.30 3.54 -16.55
CA GLU A 465 0.14 4.11 -15.26
C GLU A 465 -0.38 3.29 -14.08
N LEU A 466 -1.56 2.68 -14.23
CA LEU A 466 -2.15 1.79 -13.23
C LEU A 466 -1.31 0.53 -12.95
N SER A 467 -0.50 0.09 -13.90
CA SER A 467 0.44 -1.03 -13.73
C SER A 467 1.51 -0.74 -12.67
N ARG A 468 1.80 0.54 -12.36
CA ARG A 468 2.71 0.92 -11.27
C ARG A 468 2.06 0.66 -9.93
N PHE A 469 0.84 1.14 -9.75
CA PHE A 469 0.16 1.19 -8.45
C PHE A 469 -0.31 -0.18 -7.98
N GLY A 470 -0.62 -1.12 -8.88
CA GLY A 470 -1.23 -2.41 -8.54
C GLY A 470 -0.35 -3.65 -8.67
N TYR A 471 0.93 -3.52 -9.06
CA TYR A 471 1.67 -4.65 -9.66
C TYR A 471 1.59 -5.97 -8.85
N PRO A 472 1.09 -7.07 -9.47
CA PRO A 472 0.92 -8.36 -8.83
C PRO A 472 2.20 -9.02 -8.37
N ARG A 473 2.23 -9.41 -7.08
CA ARG A 473 3.35 -10.13 -6.46
C ARG A 473 3.25 -11.64 -6.63
N ASN A 474 4.31 -12.25 -7.14
CA ASN A 474 4.32 -13.68 -7.43
C ASN A 474 5.60 -14.33 -6.86
N GLY A 475 5.48 -15.33 -6.00
CA GLY A 475 6.67 -15.97 -5.43
C GLY A 475 6.42 -17.23 -4.64
N ARG A 476 7.50 -17.75 -4.05
CA ARG A 476 7.52 -18.89 -3.14
C ARG A 476 8.36 -18.55 -1.91
N ARG A 477 7.91 -18.96 -0.74
CA ARG A 477 8.61 -18.76 0.53
C ARG A 477 8.71 -20.07 1.29
N HIS A 478 9.88 -20.33 1.85
CA HIS A 478 10.16 -21.45 2.74
C HIS A 478 10.63 -20.89 4.08
N GLU A 479 10.12 -21.42 5.17
CA GLU A 479 10.58 -21.11 6.53
C GLU A 479 10.68 -22.41 7.32
N ALA A 480 11.82 -22.63 7.96
CA ALA A 480 12.07 -23.76 8.83
C ALA A 480 12.57 -23.24 10.18
N ASN A 481 11.97 -23.73 11.25
CA ASN A 481 12.31 -23.45 12.63
C ASN A 481 12.66 -24.76 13.33
N LEU A 482 13.77 -24.78 14.06
CA LEU A 482 14.14 -25.87 14.96
C LEU A 482 14.57 -25.27 16.29
N GLY A 483 14.05 -25.78 17.40
CA GLY A 483 14.43 -25.27 18.70
C GLY A 483 14.32 -26.30 19.80
N PHE A 484 14.94 -25.96 20.92
CA PHE A 484 14.84 -26.72 22.15
C PHE A 484 14.63 -25.77 23.33
N ASN A 485 14.02 -26.28 24.40
CA ASN A 485 13.80 -25.53 25.62
C ASN A 485 13.89 -26.46 26.84
N PHE A 486 14.78 -26.12 27.76
CA PHE A 486 14.85 -26.71 29.09
C PHE A 486 13.89 -26.00 30.03
N HIS A 487 13.25 -26.76 30.89
CA HIS A 487 12.42 -26.26 31.97
C HIS A 487 12.85 -26.94 33.27
N PHE A 488 13.45 -26.16 34.16
CA PHE A 488 14.10 -26.63 35.38
C PHE A 488 13.40 -26.05 36.61
N LYS A 489 12.96 -26.92 37.52
CA LYS A 489 12.31 -26.59 38.79
C LYS A 489 13.19 -27.02 39.96
N PRO A 490 14.28 -26.29 40.27
CA PRO A 490 15.18 -26.68 41.36
C PRO A 490 14.46 -26.77 42.71
N THR A 491 13.49 -25.86 42.93
CA THR A 491 12.67 -25.75 44.13
C THR A 491 11.18 -25.63 43.76
N ASN A 492 10.28 -25.65 44.74
CA ASN A 492 8.85 -25.46 44.50
C ASN A 492 8.49 -23.99 44.21
N TRP A 493 9.37 -23.05 44.56
CA TRP A 493 9.14 -21.61 44.40
C TRP A 493 9.87 -21.02 43.17
N LEU A 494 10.76 -21.78 42.50
CA LEU A 494 11.54 -21.30 41.36
C LEU A 494 11.34 -22.15 40.11
N ASP A 495 10.92 -21.50 39.04
CA ASP A 495 10.84 -22.05 37.68
C ASP A 495 11.85 -21.34 36.78
N LEU A 496 12.75 -22.10 36.14
CA LEU A 496 13.74 -21.61 35.19
C LEU A 496 13.50 -22.21 33.81
N THR A 497 13.59 -21.39 32.77
CA THR A 497 13.57 -21.88 31.37
C THR A 497 14.76 -21.34 30.60
N ALA A 498 15.39 -22.19 29.78
CA ALA A 498 16.44 -21.79 28.86
C ALA A 498 16.29 -22.55 27.55
N GLY A 499 16.21 -21.83 26.43
CA GLY A 499 16.01 -22.42 25.12
C GLY A 499 16.60 -21.59 24.00
N VAL A 500 16.74 -22.20 22.83
CA VAL A 500 17.22 -21.54 21.61
C VAL A 500 16.41 -22.04 20.42
N ARG A 501 16.09 -21.14 19.49
CA ARG A 501 15.48 -21.45 18.18
C ARG A 501 16.45 -21.04 17.08
N TYR A 502 16.70 -21.94 16.15
CA TYR A 502 17.26 -21.62 14.84
C TYR A 502 16.13 -21.43 13.84
N THR A 503 16.19 -20.36 13.08
CA THR A 503 15.25 -20.10 11.98
C THR A 503 16.02 -19.93 10.69
N HIS A 504 15.63 -20.65 9.65
CA HIS A 504 16.09 -20.47 8.27
C HIS A 504 14.92 -20.07 7.38
N PHE A 505 15.14 -19.14 6.45
CA PHE A 505 14.16 -18.78 5.45
C PHE A 505 14.77 -18.71 4.06
N SER A 506 13.92 -18.88 3.05
CA SER A 506 14.23 -18.48 1.67
C SER A 506 12.98 -17.98 0.94
N ILE A 507 13.18 -17.08 -0.01
CA ILE A 507 12.16 -16.54 -0.90
C ILE A 507 12.66 -16.60 -2.33
N ASN A 508 11.79 -17.05 -3.23
CA ASN A 508 11.96 -16.95 -4.67
C ASN A 508 10.90 -16.01 -5.24
N ASP A 509 11.34 -14.98 -5.95
CA ASP A 509 10.47 -14.13 -6.74
C ASP A 509 10.24 -14.79 -8.10
N ASP A 510 8.99 -15.15 -8.36
CA ASP A 510 8.55 -15.78 -9.60
C ASP A 510 7.88 -14.78 -10.57
N GLY A 511 7.81 -13.50 -10.20
CA GLY A 511 7.26 -12.41 -11.01
C GLY A 511 8.06 -12.16 -12.28
N ARG A 512 7.39 -11.65 -13.32
CA ARG A 512 8.02 -11.43 -14.64
C ARG A 512 9.14 -10.39 -14.55
N VAL A 513 8.90 -9.27 -13.86
CA VAL A 513 9.91 -8.21 -13.68
C VAL A 513 11.21 -8.75 -13.08
N ALA A 514 11.13 -9.54 -12.00
CA ALA A 514 12.30 -10.16 -11.40
C ALA A 514 13.02 -11.14 -12.35
N LYS A 515 12.27 -11.94 -13.12
CA LYS A 515 12.81 -12.92 -14.07
C LYS A 515 13.45 -12.30 -15.30
N GLU A 516 12.91 -11.20 -15.80
CA GLU A 516 13.40 -10.54 -17.01
C GLU A 516 14.45 -9.49 -16.70
N GLY A 517 14.44 -8.94 -15.48
CA GLY A 517 15.29 -7.80 -15.12
C GLY A 517 14.82 -6.48 -15.73
N LEU A 518 13.57 -6.44 -16.19
CA LEU A 518 12.94 -5.27 -16.80
C LEU A 518 11.73 -4.83 -15.98
N THR A 519 11.56 -3.53 -15.81
CA THR A 519 10.36 -2.89 -15.26
C THR A 519 9.13 -3.21 -16.11
N VAL A 520 7.93 -2.89 -15.61
CA VAL A 520 6.67 -3.10 -16.36
C VAL A 520 6.59 -2.29 -17.67
N PHE A 521 7.44 -1.26 -17.82
CA PHE A 521 7.56 -0.44 -19.04
C PHE A 521 8.62 -0.96 -20.02
N GLY A 522 9.36 -2.00 -19.67
CA GLY A 522 10.41 -2.58 -20.51
C GLY A 522 11.80 -1.96 -20.33
N TYR A 523 11.98 -1.03 -19.38
CA TYR A 523 13.30 -0.49 -19.03
C TYR A 523 14.03 -1.41 -18.05
N PRO A 524 15.38 -1.46 -18.01
CA PRO A 524 16.14 -2.13 -16.97
C PRO A 524 15.71 -1.68 -15.56
N ILE A 525 15.78 -2.58 -14.57
CA ILE A 525 15.43 -2.23 -13.19
C ILE A 525 16.42 -1.18 -12.65
N PRO A 526 15.96 0.01 -12.24
CA PRO A 526 16.81 1.01 -11.59
C PRO A 526 17.17 0.56 -10.16
N ILE A 527 18.34 0.95 -9.66
CA ILE A 527 18.81 0.75 -8.29
C ILE A 527 19.36 2.08 -7.77
N ASN A 528 18.77 2.58 -6.68
CA ASN A 528 19.27 3.76 -5.99
C ASN A 528 20.56 3.43 -5.22
N ARG A 529 21.68 4.03 -5.67
CA ARG A 529 23.04 3.92 -5.16
C ARG A 529 23.37 4.92 -4.06
N GLY A 530 22.56 5.96 -3.87
CA GLY A 530 22.88 7.03 -2.93
C GLY A 530 22.25 8.36 -3.32
N GLN A 531 22.83 9.45 -2.84
CA GLN A 531 22.40 10.81 -3.17
C GLN A 531 23.52 11.59 -3.83
N GLY A 532 23.19 12.38 -4.85
CA GLY A 532 24.07 13.41 -5.39
C GLY A 532 23.68 14.78 -4.82
N ILE A 533 24.68 15.56 -4.42
CA ILE A 533 24.53 16.95 -3.96
C ILE A 533 25.15 17.84 -5.03
N VAL A 534 24.32 18.65 -5.69
CA VAL A 534 24.73 19.53 -6.78
C VAL A 534 25.10 20.88 -6.23
N PHE A 535 26.30 21.34 -6.56
CA PHE A 535 26.77 22.68 -6.27
C PHE A 535 26.76 23.53 -7.53
N THR A 536 26.24 24.75 -7.41
CA THR A 536 26.54 25.85 -8.33
C THR A 536 27.73 26.65 -7.81
N ARG A 537 28.16 27.65 -8.57
CA ARG A 537 29.08 28.69 -8.11
C ARG A 537 28.41 30.06 -8.09
N ILE A 538 28.97 30.96 -7.27
CA ILE A 538 28.67 32.39 -7.41
C ILE A 538 29.13 32.90 -8.77
N VAL A 539 28.45 33.92 -9.27
CA VAL A 539 28.78 34.49 -10.59
C VAL A 539 30.07 35.31 -10.54
N THR A 540 30.63 35.59 -11.70
CA THR A 540 31.75 36.53 -11.87
C THR A 540 31.22 37.98 -11.97
N PRO A 541 32.06 39.00 -11.71
CA PRO A 541 31.70 40.40 -11.94
C PRO A 541 31.15 40.67 -13.35
N GLU A 542 31.72 40.04 -14.37
CA GLU A 542 31.30 40.18 -15.77
C GLU A 542 29.90 39.61 -15.99
N GLU A 543 29.63 38.40 -15.47
CA GLU A 543 28.32 37.77 -15.53
C GLU A 543 27.25 38.59 -14.79
N TYR A 544 27.59 39.17 -13.64
CA TYR A 544 26.67 40.01 -12.89
C TYR A 544 26.36 41.32 -13.63
N ALA A 545 27.35 41.90 -14.33
CA ALA A 545 27.14 43.07 -15.18
C ALA A 545 26.16 42.78 -16.33
N VAL A 546 26.30 41.63 -17.00
CA VAL A 546 25.36 41.17 -18.04
C VAL A 546 23.95 41.00 -17.48
N TYR A 547 23.80 40.37 -16.31
CA TYR A 547 22.51 40.22 -15.64
C TYR A 547 21.85 41.57 -15.33
N LYS A 548 22.61 42.54 -14.79
CA LYS A 548 22.08 43.88 -14.51
C LYS A 548 21.60 44.58 -15.78
N ALA A 549 22.36 44.48 -16.87
CA ALA A 549 21.98 45.05 -18.16
C ALA A 549 20.69 44.40 -18.71
N ALA A 550 20.55 43.08 -18.60
CA ALA A 550 19.34 42.37 -19.01
C ALA A 550 18.12 42.70 -18.13
N LYS A 551 18.31 42.84 -16.80
CA LYS A 551 17.23 43.22 -15.87
C LYS A 551 16.77 44.67 -16.01
N ALA A 552 17.58 45.55 -16.62
CA ALA A 552 17.16 46.90 -16.94
C ALA A 552 16.18 46.96 -18.13
N VAL A 553 16.04 45.88 -18.91
CA VAL A 553 15.07 45.77 -20.01
C VAL A 553 13.70 45.37 -19.46
N SER A 554 12.67 46.19 -19.70
CA SER A 554 11.30 45.93 -19.23
C SER A 554 10.61 44.82 -20.03
N ASP A 555 9.60 44.19 -19.43
CA ASP A 555 8.74 43.20 -20.11
C ASP A 555 8.03 43.80 -21.33
N GLU A 556 7.64 45.08 -21.26
CA GLU A 556 7.05 45.82 -22.38
C GLU A 556 8.03 45.95 -23.56
N THR A 557 9.31 46.19 -23.28
CA THR A 557 10.36 46.26 -24.30
C THR A 557 10.59 44.89 -24.93
N LEU A 558 10.56 43.82 -24.13
CA LEU A 558 10.63 42.46 -24.64
C LEU A 558 9.44 42.16 -25.55
N ASP A 559 8.21 42.46 -25.13
CA ASP A 559 6.99 42.25 -25.92
C ASP A 559 7.03 43.02 -27.25
N GLU A 560 7.59 44.23 -27.28
CA GLU A 560 7.84 44.96 -28.52
C GLU A 560 8.84 44.24 -29.43
N MET A 561 9.94 43.69 -28.88
CA MET A 561 10.90 42.91 -29.64
C MET A 561 10.26 41.64 -30.23
N TRP A 562 9.38 40.97 -29.49
CA TRP A 562 8.57 39.85 -29.99
C TRP A 562 7.65 40.28 -31.14
N LYS A 563 6.98 41.43 -31.04
CA LYS A 563 6.15 41.99 -32.13
C LYS A 563 6.97 42.36 -33.37
N ARG A 564 8.23 42.77 -33.20
CA ARG A 564 9.19 43.09 -34.28
C ARG A 564 9.90 41.86 -34.85
N GLN A 565 9.53 40.65 -34.42
CA GLN A 565 10.16 39.38 -34.82
C GLN A 565 11.65 39.26 -34.43
N GLU A 566 12.12 40.04 -33.46
CA GLU A 566 13.47 39.93 -32.86
C GLU A 566 13.55 38.78 -31.84
N PHE A 567 12.98 37.61 -32.18
CA PHE A 567 12.76 36.50 -31.24
C PHE A 567 14.03 36.05 -30.53
N VAL A 568 15.12 35.84 -31.28
CA VAL A 568 16.41 35.40 -30.73
C VAL A 568 16.96 36.38 -29.70
N ARG A 569 16.84 37.68 -29.96
CA ARG A 569 17.35 38.73 -29.07
C ARG A 569 16.48 38.88 -27.82
N ALA A 570 15.15 38.85 -27.98
CA ALA A 570 14.21 38.89 -26.87
C ALA A 570 14.35 37.65 -25.97
N GLU A 571 14.53 36.47 -26.56
CA GLU A 571 14.78 35.21 -25.86
C GLU A 571 16.13 35.24 -25.13
N THR A 572 17.20 35.74 -25.78
CA THR A 572 18.52 35.90 -25.15
C THR A 572 18.45 36.79 -23.89
N ILE A 573 17.76 37.94 -23.96
CA ILE A 573 17.60 38.82 -22.81
C ILE A 573 16.75 38.15 -21.72
N LYS A 574 15.67 37.47 -22.09
CA LYS A 574 14.79 36.76 -21.14
C LYS A 574 15.53 35.64 -20.41
N GLU A 575 16.45 34.95 -21.07
CA GLU A 575 17.31 33.95 -20.44
C GLU A 575 18.40 34.61 -19.58
N GLN A 576 18.99 35.72 -20.04
CA GLN A 576 19.89 36.56 -19.23
C GLN A 576 19.20 37.15 -17.97
N GLN A 577 17.87 37.27 -17.95
CA GLN A 577 17.13 37.68 -16.75
C GLN A 577 16.89 36.54 -15.75
N LYS A 578 17.12 35.28 -16.14
CA LYS A 578 16.78 34.08 -15.35
C LYS A 578 17.99 33.22 -14.96
N PHE A 579 19.13 33.35 -15.64
CA PHE A 579 20.32 32.51 -15.41
C PHE A 579 21.01 32.73 -14.05
N LEU A 580 20.58 33.74 -13.29
CA LEU A 580 21.16 34.12 -12.01
C LEU A 580 20.06 34.43 -10.98
N LYS A 581 20.28 34.00 -9.74
CA LYS A 581 19.47 34.37 -8.57
C LYS A 581 20.36 34.95 -7.47
N LEU A 582 19.78 35.80 -6.64
CA LEU A 582 20.41 36.25 -5.41
C LEU A 582 19.90 35.38 -4.28
N ASN A 583 20.79 34.96 -3.38
CA ASN A 583 20.39 34.32 -2.12
C ASN A 583 19.93 35.38 -1.09
N ASP A 584 19.53 34.94 0.10
CA ASP A 584 19.05 35.82 1.18
C ASP A 584 20.07 36.87 1.65
N GLN A 585 21.35 36.70 1.31
CA GLN A 585 22.44 37.62 1.63
C GLN A 585 22.82 38.53 0.44
N GLY A 586 22.00 38.53 -0.62
CA GLY A 586 22.27 39.32 -1.83
C GLY A 586 23.41 38.79 -2.68
N VAL A 587 23.90 37.56 -2.47
CA VAL A 587 25.00 36.99 -3.24
C VAL A 587 24.46 36.37 -4.54
N PRO A 588 24.93 36.83 -5.71
CA PRO A 588 24.46 36.33 -7.00
C PRO A 588 25.11 34.99 -7.36
N TYR A 589 24.31 34.00 -7.74
CA TYR A 589 24.76 32.67 -8.12
C TYR A 589 24.07 32.17 -9.39
N LEU A 590 24.74 31.27 -10.11
CA LEU A 590 24.20 30.68 -11.34
C LEU A 590 23.04 29.75 -11.03
N VAL A 591 21.91 29.94 -11.71
CA VAL A 591 20.76 29.04 -11.66
C VAL A 591 20.99 27.90 -12.63
N TYR A 592 21.18 26.70 -12.09
CA TYR A 592 21.13 25.46 -12.85
C TYR A 592 19.76 24.82 -12.66
N ASP A 593 19.06 24.52 -13.75
CA ASP A 593 17.82 23.74 -13.70
C ASP A 593 18.15 22.25 -13.62
N SER A 594 18.17 21.73 -12.42
CA SER A 594 18.54 20.35 -12.14
C SER A 594 17.59 19.29 -12.72
N ARG A 595 16.39 19.69 -13.19
CA ARG A 595 15.41 18.78 -13.80
C ARG A 595 15.90 18.12 -15.09
N PHE A 596 16.96 18.66 -15.70
CA PHE A 596 17.58 18.15 -16.92
C PHE A 596 18.87 17.34 -16.68
N ILE A 597 19.29 17.14 -15.43
CA ILE A 597 20.38 16.22 -15.10
C ILE A 597 19.87 14.80 -15.37
N ASN A 598 20.38 14.14 -16.40
CA ASN A 598 20.07 12.73 -16.63
C ASN A 598 20.80 11.88 -15.56
N PRO A 599 20.10 11.30 -14.57
CA PRO A 599 20.73 10.64 -13.43
C PRO A 599 21.40 9.31 -13.80
N GLN A 600 21.19 8.81 -15.02
CA GLN A 600 21.53 7.43 -15.42
C GLN A 600 23.02 7.18 -15.70
N THR A 601 23.88 8.19 -15.63
CA THR A 601 25.31 8.02 -15.95
C THR A 601 26.19 8.80 -14.97
N LYS A 602 26.74 8.08 -13.98
CA LYS A 602 27.78 8.59 -13.06
C LYS A 602 29.03 9.09 -13.82
N ASP A 603 29.26 8.57 -15.03
CA ASP A 603 30.47 8.80 -15.80
C ASP A 603 30.33 9.91 -16.87
N ASN A 604 29.11 10.35 -17.21
CA ASN A 604 28.90 11.42 -18.19
C ASN A 604 27.46 11.99 -18.15
N PRO A 605 27.11 12.80 -17.14
CA PRO A 605 25.76 13.38 -17.10
C PRO A 605 25.54 14.19 -18.37
N ASP A 606 24.46 13.92 -19.09
CA ASP A 606 24.16 14.60 -20.36
C ASP A 606 23.75 16.05 -20.10
N PHE A 607 24.76 16.92 -20.02
CA PHE A 607 24.58 18.36 -19.93
C PHE A 607 24.40 19.02 -21.31
N SER A 608 24.32 18.26 -22.40
CA SER A 608 24.21 18.81 -23.77
C SER A 608 22.87 19.49 -24.03
N LYS A 609 21.79 19.09 -23.34
CA LYS A 609 20.50 19.80 -23.37
C LYS A 609 20.55 21.19 -22.72
N PHE A 610 21.59 21.46 -21.94
CA PHE A 610 21.86 22.78 -21.38
C PHE A 610 22.64 23.66 -22.37
N ALA A 611 23.41 23.05 -23.28
CA ALA A 611 24.29 23.74 -24.23
C ALA A 611 23.55 24.36 -25.43
N TYR A 612 22.27 24.05 -25.66
CA TYR A 612 21.51 24.51 -26.83
C TYR A 612 21.33 26.05 -26.89
N HIS A 613 21.64 26.78 -25.81
CA HIS A 613 21.59 28.25 -25.76
C HIS A 613 22.93 28.91 -25.46
N TYR A 614 24.03 28.16 -25.50
CA TYR A 614 25.37 28.66 -25.15
C TYR A 614 26.38 28.31 -26.23
N THR A 615 26.30 29.00 -27.38
CA THR A 615 27.42 29.08 -28.33
C THR A 615 28.21 30.35 -28.03
N GLU A 616 29.33 30.15 -27.32
CA GLU A 616 30.42 31.09 -27.00
C GLU A 616 30.07 32.38 -26.23
N PRO A 617 30.81 32.73 -25.15
CA PRO A 617 32.18 32.33 -24.82
C PRO A 617 32.30 31.68 -23.41
N TYR A 618 31.72 30.49 -23.20
CA TYR A 618 31.74 29.83 -21.89
C TYR A 618 32.11 28.35 -21.95
N ASP A 619 33.39 28.07 -22.22
CA ASP A 619 34.03 26.79 -21.82
C ASP A 619 34.17 26.74 -20.30
N LYS A 620 33.05 26.49 -19.59
CA LYS A 620 33.03 26.47 -18.13
C LYS A 620 32.88 25.04 -17.58
N PRO A 621 33.65 24.68 -16.54
CA PRO A 621 33.59 23.36 -15.92
C PRO A 621 32.21 23.10 -15.33
N LEU A 622 31.77 21.85 -15.42
CA LEU A 622 30.50 21.37 -14.89
C LEU A 622 30.34 21.73 -13.39
N PRO A 623 29.11 21.95 -12.92
CA PRO A 623 28.85 22.14 -11.50
C PRO A 623 29.44 20.98 -10.68
N PRO A 624 30.17 21.24 -9.58
CA PRO A 624 30.68 20.15 -8.73
C PRO A 624 29.51 19.33 -8.17
N VAL A 625 29.61 18.01 -8.29
CA VAL A 625 28.63 17.08 -7.70
C VAL A 625 29.35 16.20 -6.69
N LEU A 626 28.84 16.19 -5.46
CA LEU A 626 29.32 15.30 -4.41
C LEU A 626 28.36 14.14 -4.21
N TYR A 627 28.86 12.92 -4.21
CA TYR A 627 28.05 11.72 -4.04
C TYR A 627 28.14 11.18 -2.62
N TRP A 628 26.99 10.96 -2.00
CA TRP A 628 26.83 10.19 -0.78
C TRP A 628 26.33 8.80 -1.15
N ASP A 629 27.27 7.87 -1.37
CA ASP A 629 26.95 6.52 -1.81
C ASP A 629 26.52 5.63 -0.62
N LYS A 630 25.54 4.77 -0.87
CA LYS A 630 25.08 3.71 0.04
C LYS A 630 26.14 2.61 0.14
N ASP A 631 26.25 2.03 1.32
CA ASP A 631 27.09 0.85 1.53
C ASP A 631 26.47 -0.42 0.93
N SER A 632 27.16 -1.55 1.10
CA SER A 632 26.69 -2.86 0.63
C SER A 632 25.39 -3.35 1.29
N SER A 633 24.97 -2.74 2.40
CA SER A 633 23.68 -2.97 3.07
C SER A 633 22.58 -2.00 2.60
N GLY A 634 22.89 -1.12 1.64
CA GLY A 634 21.96 -0.13 1.10
C GLY A 634 21.78 1.09 2.01
N ARG A 635 22.65 1.30 2.99
CA ARG A 635 22.53 2.38 3.98
C ARG A 635 23.50 3.51 3.68
N LEU A 636 23.00 4.73 3.81
CA LEU A 636 23.82 5.94 3.86
C LEU A 636 24.38 6.08 5.27
N LYS A 637 25.68 6.38 5.41
CA LYS A 637 26.32 6.53 6.72
C LYS A 637 26.80 7.95 6.96
N LEU A 638 26.72 8.43 8.20
CA LEU A 638 27.18 9.78 8.49
C LEU A 638 28.70 9.92 8.32
N GLU A 639 29.45 8.84 8.62
CA GLU A 639 30.92 8.79 8.51
C GLU A 639 31.43 9.09 7.09
N ASN A 640 30.67 8.71 6.06
CA ASN A 640 31.02 8.97 4.66
C ASN A 640 30.20 10.11 4.03
N HIS A 641 29.55 10.95 4.85
CA HIS A 641 28.76 12.06 4.34
C HIS A 641 29.69 13.11 3.70
N PRO A 642 29.52 13.43 2.40
CA PRO A 642 30.49 14.23 1.64
C PRO A 642 30.64 15.68 2.13
N MET A 643 29.64 16.21 2.84
CA MET A 643 29.70 17.55 3.44
C MET A 643 30.39 17.59 4.81
N LEU A 644 30.58 16.44 5.47
CA LEU A 644 30.96 16.37 6.89
C LEU A 644 32.28 15.61 7.10
N ASN A 645 32.69 14.79 6.12
CA ASN A 645 33.85 13.91 6.23
C ASN A 645 35.20 14.60 5.90
N ASN A 646 35.23 15.93 5.76
CA ASN A 646 36.41 16.74 5.40
C ASN A 646 37.09 16.41 4.06
N GLN A 647 36.53 15.54 3.20
CA GLN A 647 37.16 15.13 1.95
C GLN A 647 37.08 16.18 0.84
N HIS A 648 36.09 17.07 0.89
CA HIS A 648 35.80 18.06 -0.17
C HIS A 648 35.99 19.51 0.30
N LYS A 649 37.00 19.77 1.14
CA LYS A 649 37.29 21.13 1.64
C LYS A 649 37.58 22.14 0.53
N ASP A 650 38.14 21.68 -0.58
CA ASP A 650 38.35 22.47 -1.80
C ASP A 650 37.06 23.07 -2.36
N ILE A 651 35.91 22.44 -2.13
CA ILE A 651 34.59 22.95 -2.52
C ILE A 651 33.90 23.64 -1.34
N LEU A 652 33.91 23.00 -0.15
CA LEU A 652 33.16 23.43 1.02
C LEU A 652 33.74 24.68 1.69
N ASP A 653 35.06 24.84 1.66
CA ASP A 653 35.77 25.96 2.28
C ASP A 653 36.12 27.07 1.28
N ALA A 654 35.96 26.82 -0.02
CA ALA A 654 36.26 27.82 -1.05
C ALA A 654 35.40 29.08 -0.90
N THR A 655 36.06 30.23 -0.95
CA THR A 655 35.46 31.56 -0.92
C THR A 655 35.80 32.34 -2.19
N ALA A 656 34.96 33.30 -2.53
CA ALA A 656 35.17 34.25 -3.62
C ALA A 656 34.52 35.60 -3.27
N GLU A 657 34.94 36.66 -3.95
CA GLU A 657 34.36 37.99 -3.77
C GLU A 657 32.90 38.02 -4.23
N ASN A 658 32.05 38.77 -3.52
CA ASN A 658 30.65 38.96 -3.88
C ASN A 658 30.54 40.04 -4.97
N PRO A 659 30.13 39.71 -6.22
CA PRO A 659 30.01 40.69 -7.30
C PRO A 659 28.92 41.75 -7.08
N ALA A 660 27.96 41.47 -6.19
CA ALA A 660 26.88 42.39 -5.82
C ALA A 660 27.15 43.07 -4.47
N TYR A 661 28.40 43.08 -4.00
CA TYR A 661 28.75 43.74 -2.75
C TYR A 661 28.37 45.23 -2.79
N ASP A 662 27.59 45.66 -1.80
CA ASP A 662 27.23 47.06 -1.59
C ASP A 662 27.84 47.55 -0.27
N PRO A 663 28.82 48.46 -0.30
CA PRO A 663 29.44 48.98 0.92
C PRO A 663 28.48 49.79 1.80
N ASN A 664 27.30 50.19 1.28
CA ASN A 664 26.29 50.94 2.04
C ASN A 664 25.25 50.03 2.71
N ASP A 665 25.21 48.74 2.37
CA ASP A 665 24.37 47.76 3.04
C ASP A 665 25.21 46.97 4.05
N PRO A 666 25.01 47.18 5.37
CA PRO A 666 25.77 46.47 6.40
C PRO A 666 25.54 44.95 6.39
N ASN A 667 24.50 44.45 5.71
CA ASN A 667 24.23 43.03 5.54
C ASN A 667 24.85 42.43 4.27
N SER A 668 25.42 43.26 3.38
CA SER A 668 26.04 42.80 2.13
C SER A 668 27.45 42.24 2.39
N PRO A 669 27.68 40.94 2.21
CA PRO A 669 28.99 40.36 2.49
C PRO A 669 29.98 40.70 1.37
N LYS A 670 31.20 41.12 1.73
CA LYS A 670 32.29 41.36 0.77
C LYS A 670 32.80 40.06 0.13
N THR A 671 32.78 38.96 0.89
CA THR A 671 33.21 37.62 0.45
C THR A 671 32.12 36.60 0.79
N ALA A 672 31.87 35.66 -0.11
CA ALA A 672 30.89 34.61 0.06
C ALA A 672 31.50 33.22 -0.23
N LYS A 673 30.77 32.16 0.13
CA LYS A 673 31.12 30.79 -0.28
C LYS A 673 31.08 30.72 -1.81
N LYS A 674 32.18 30.25 -2.41
CA LYS A 674 32.32 30.17 -3.87
C LYS A 674 31.29 29.22 -4.48
N TYR A 675 31.03 28.10 -3.80
CA TYR A 675 30.08 27.09 -4.22
C TYR A 675 28.87 27.05 -3.29
N ILE A 676 27.67 26.89 -3.87
CA ILE A 676 26.40 26.89 -3.14
C ILE A 676 25.62 25.64 -3.55
N VAL A 677 25.01 24.94 -2.57
CA VAL A 677 24.15 23.79 -2.85
C VAL A 677 22.87 24.27 -3.51
N THR A 678 22.57 23.77 -4.71
CA THR A 678 21.35 24.14 -5.45
C THR A 678 20.34 23.01 -5.54
N ASP A 679 20.80 21.75 -5.53
CA ASP A 679 19.89 20.62 -5.60
C ASP A 679 20.45 19.34 -4.98
N LYS A 680 19.55 18.38 -4.73
CA LYS A 680 19.85 17.01 -4.33
C LYS A 680 19.05 16.03 -5.18
N PHE A 681 19.70 15.01 -5.69
CA PHE A 681 19.05 13.97 -6.49
C PHE A 681 19.41 12.56 -6.03
N GLU A 682 18.60 11.57 -6.41
CA GLU A 682 18.94 10.17 -6.18
C GLU A 682 19.91 9.67 -7.25
N ASN A 683 21.03 9.09 -6.82
CA ASN A 683 21.98 8.43 -7.72
C ASN A 683 21.39 7.07 -8.12
N ILE A 684 20.93 6.91 -9.36
CA ILE A 684 20.22 5.71 -9.82
C ILE A 684 20.97 5.07 -10.98
N ASN A 685 21.30 3.78 -10.87
CA ASN A 685 21.94 2.99 -11.92
C ASN A 685 21.18 1.69 -12.19
N ASN A 686 21.38 1.08 -13.36
CA ASN A 686 20.77 -0.22 -13.67
C ASN A 686 21.26 -1.32 -12.72
N ALA A 687 20.38 -2.29 -12.43
CA ALA A 687 20.71 -3.46 -11.63
C ALA A 687 21.78 -4.32 -12.32
N SER A 688 22.83 -4.66 -11.58
CA SER A 688 23.83 -5.65 -12.01
C SER A 688 23.25 -7.07 -11.99
N GLN A 689 23.91 -8.01 -12.68
CA GLN A 689 23.49 -9.41 -12.69
C GLN A 689 23.46 -10.04 -11.29
N ALA A 690 24.40 -9.67 -10.41
CA ALA A 690 24.42 -10.12 -9.02
C ALA A 690 23.20 -9.61 -8.24
N GLU A 691 22.75 -8.40 -8.52
CA GLU A 691 21.57 -7.82 -7.89
C GLU A 691 20.28 -8.41 -8.42
N LEU A 692 20.18 -8.65 -9.73
CA LEU A 692 19.06 -9.40 -10.31
C LEU A 692 18.94 -10.81 -9.69
N ASN A 693 20.07 -11.49 -9.46
CA ASN A 693 20.09 -12.78 -8.79
C ASN A 693 19.61 -12.68 -7.33
N ARG A 694 20.01 -11.62 -6.60
CA ARG A 694 19.43 -11.33 -5.29
C ARG A 694 17.93 -11.09 -5.44
N ILE A 695 17.48 -10.18 -6.31
CA ILE A 695 16.05 -9.88 -6.55
C ILE A 695 15.23 -11.17 -6.71
N ARG A 696 15.73 -12.13 -7.50
CA ARG A 696 15.08 -13.43 -7.72
C ARG A 696 15.13 -14.37 -6.50
N HIS A 697 16.20 -14.37 -5.72
CA HIS A 697 16.39 -15.31 -4.62
C HIS A 697 16.97 -14.66 -3.36
N GLN A 698 16.31 -14.84 -2.22
CA GLN A 698 16.81 -14.44 -0.91
C GLN A 698 16.80 -15.62 0.05
N LYS A 699 17.76 -15.64 0.97
CA LYS A 699 17.83 -16.60 2.06
C LYS A 699 18.57 -16.02 3.25
N GLY A 700 18.31 -16.56 4.43
CA GLY A 700 19.01 -16.20 5.66
C GLY A 700 18.73 -17.20 6.77
N GLY A 701 19.54 -17.15 7.82
CA GLY A 701 19.40 -18.03 8.96
C GLY A 701 20.03 -17.42 10.21
N GLY A 702 19.57 -17.82 11.38
CA GLY A 702 20.13 -17.34 12.64
C GLY A 702 19.52 -17.99 13.86
N TRP A 703 20.18 -17.78 14.99
CA TRP A 703 19.78 -18.29 16.30
C TRP A 703 19.11 -17.20 17.13
N ALA A 704 18.14 -17.59 17.93
CA ALA A 704 17.39 -16.72 18.84
C ALA A 704 17.26 -17.40 20.21
N PRO A 705 18.01 -16.95 21.24
CA PRO A 705 17.90 -17.47 22.58
C PRO A 705 16.66 -16.97 23.33
N ALA A 706 16.25 -17.72 24.35
CA ALA A 706 15.26 -17.33 25.33
C ALA A 706 15.61 -17.86 26.73
N PHE A 707 15.42 -17.01 27.72
CA PHE A 707 15.57 -17.33 29.13
C PHE A 707 14.40 -16.74 29.93
N SER A 708 13.94 -17.46 30.95
CA SER A 708 13.05 -16.88 31.96
C SER A 708 13.30 -17.47 33.33
N ALA A 709 13.04 -16.66 34.35
CA ALA A 709 13.02 -17.06 35.74
C ALA A 709 11.71 -16.56 36.35
N THR A 710 10.95 -17.45 36.96
CA THR A 710 9.74 -17.12 37.71
C THR A 710 9.92 -17.56 39.15
N ILE A 711 9.70 -16.62 40.08
CA ILE A 711 9.75 -16.80 41.51
C ILE A 711 8.31 -16.71 42.02
N ASN A 712 7.79 -17.81 42.54
CA ASN A 712 6.49 -17.86 43.23
C ASN A 712 6.74 -17.54 44.71
N LEU A 713 6.45 -16.30 45.11
CA LEU A 713 6.63 -15.84 46.50
C LEU A 713 5.55 -16.44 47.41
N THR A 714 4.32 -16.56 46.88
CA THR A 714 3.17 -17.21 47.52
C THR A 714 2.32 -17.87 46.43
N ASP A 715 1.23 -18.55 46.82
CA ASP A 715 0.28 -19.16 45.88
C ASP A 715 -0.44 -18.13 44.97
N HIS A 716 -0.39 -16.85 45.33
CA HIS A 716 -1.08 -15.77 44.61
C HIS A 716 -0.12 -14.69 44.10
N THR A 717 1.16 -14.75 44.49
CA THR A 717 2.16 -13.72 44.14
C THR A 717 3.34 -14.35 43.45
N ARG A 718 3.60 -13.92 42.21
CA ARG A 718 4.77 -14.31 41.44
C ARG A 718 5.49 -13.10 40.88
N VAL A 719 6.81 -13.18 40.82
CA VAL A 719 7.69 -12.24 40.13
C VAL A 719 8.38 -13.01 39.01
N TYR A 720 8.51 -12.41 37.83
CA TYR A 720 9.19 -13.07 36.72
C TYR A 720 10.08 -12.10 35.95
N LEU A 721 11.18 -12.65 35.42
CA LEU A 721 12.07 -12.03 34.46
C LEU A 721 12.07 -12.89 33.20
N ARG A 722 11.93 -12.27 32.04
CA ARG A 722 11.94 -12.97 30.75
C ARG A 722 12.76 -12.19 29.74
N TYR A 723 13.69 -12.88 29.10
CA TYR A 723 14.48 -12.41 27.97
C TYR A 723 14.21 -13.33 26.78
N THR A 724 13.81 -12.77 25.64
CA THR A 724 13.53 -13.54 24.43
C THR A 724 13.96 -12.77 23.20
N GLU A 725 14.80 -13.38 22.37
CA GLU A 725 15.14 -12.87 21.06
C GLU A 725 14.27 -13.52 19.99
N THR A 726 14.16 -12.86 18.84
CA THR A 726 13.42 -13.37 17.68
C THR A 726 13.96 -12.73 16.42
N LEU A 727 14.03 -13.51 15.34
CA LEU A 727 14.48 -13.04 14.04
C LEU A 727 13.29 -12.73 13.16
N ARG A 728 13.27 -11.53 12.58
CA ARG A 728 12.28 -11.16 11.57
C ARG A 728 12.84 -11.43 10.18
N TYR A 729 12.18 -12.32 9.45
CA TYR A 729 12.44 -12.46 8.02
C TYR A 729 11.32 -11.86 7.19
N PRO A 730 11.61 -11.39 5.97
CA PRO A 730 10.60 -10.79 5.12
C PRO A 730 9.47 -11.78 4.85
N SER A 731 8.25 -11.25 4.79
CA SER A 731 7.10 -11.96 4.23
C SER A 731 7.26 -12.12 2.71
N ILE A 732 6.44 -12.98 2.09
CA ILE A 732 6.43 -13.08 0.62
C ILE A 732 6.09 -11.74 -0.05
N PHE A 733 5.28 -10.91 0.62
CA PHE A 733 4.90 -9.59 0.15
C PHE A 733 6.08 -8.61 0.13
N GLU A 734 6.92 -8.64 1.18
CA GLU A 734 8.11 -7.79 1.30
C GLU A 734 9.28 -8.31 0.46
N GLY A 735 9.33 -9.63 0.25
CA GLY A 735 10.43 -10.29 -0.44
C GLY A 735 10.29 -10.41 -1.95
N THR A 736 9.17 -9.98 -2.53
CA THR A 736 8.90 -10.03 -3.99
C THR A 736 8.64 -8.64 -4.56
N TYR A 737 8.95 -8.44 -5.83
CA TYR A 737 8.78 -7.20 -6.57
C TYR A 737 7.31 -6.82 -6.66
N GLY A 738 7.02 -5.55 -6.36
CA GLY A 738 5.69 -4.94 -6.44
C GLY A 738 5.78 -3.45 -6.12
N PHE A 739 4.63 -2.76 -6.07
CA PHE A 739 4.55 -1.29 -5.93
C PHE A 739 5.48 -0.67 -4.87
N SER A 740 5.60 -1.28 -3.68
CA SER A 740 6.41 -0.72 -2.58
C SER A 740 7.92 -0.67 -2.86
N ASN A 741 8.39 -1.44 -3.84
CA ASN A 741 9.81 -1.60 -4.17
C ASN A 741 10.05 -1.39 -5.69
N PHE A 742 9.13 -0.68 -6.35
CA PHE A 742 9.07 -0.54 -7.81
C PHE A 742 10.30 0.21 -8.38
N ASP A 743 10.79 1.24 -7.68
CA ASP A 743 11.97 2.03 -8.08
C ASP A 743 13.29 1.46 -7.56
N GLY A 744 13.38 0.13 -7.45
CA GLY A 744 14.59 -0.51 -6.93
C GLY A 744 14.86 -0.22 -5.45
N GLY A 745 13.83 0.24 -4.72
CA GLY A 745 13.78 0.34 -3.26
C GLY A 745 13.82 -1.02 -2.57
N PHE A 746 14.65 -1.94 -3.06
CA PHE A 746 15.04 -3.16 -2.38
C PHE A 746 15.90 -2.80 -1.17
N ASN A 747 15.29 -2.21 -0.15
CA ASN A 747 15.84 -2.17 1.19
C ASN A 747 15.81 -3.60 1.73
N ARG A 748 16.78 -4.43 1.30
CA ARG A 748 16.95 -5.80 1.78
C ARG A 748 17.94 -5.81 2.93
N ALA A 749 17.48 -6.40 4.02
CA ALA A 749 18.28 -6.96 5.11
C ALA A 749 19.39 -6.05 5.66
N GLY A 750 19.03 -5.28 6.68
CA GLY A 750 19.91 -5.05 7.81
C GLY A 750 19.12 -5.25 9.08
#